data_AF-A0A3C0CT81-F1
#
_entry.id   AF-A0A3C0CT81-F1
#
_cell.length_a   1.000
_cell.length_b   1.000
_cell.length_c   1.000
_cell.angle_alpha   90.00
_cell.angle_beta   90.00
_cell.angle_gamma   90.00
#
_symmetry.space_group_name_H-M   'P 1'
#
loop_
_entity.id
_entity.type
_entity.pdbx_description
1 polymer ?
#
loop_
_entity_poly.entity_id
_entity_poly.type
_entity_poly.pdbx_seq_one_letter_code
_entity_poly.pdbx_strand_id
1 'polypeptide(L)'
;MLPCLNDANTYKIDLFMDAGFRRHRASKHLHNFTKAFDPPEERLGFLVEKQARRGFSIEDAEPTDGYIKLTGVWQIDESTVPSFRMGSRGRVEGFDYPLKVSLNGRKIWSGVLHMPIVCAGWPSVYWRIPPGCLQKGYNELRLDIEGKSLLVNQCTVFVRTHPGTVMQPLFSPRVLLAGKEFTVTLMFHEPASGISIKHDDAIEPLSAPSEAAVGEQEFRFKASGPAKASRLIFTSGGRELEVELPPVLDLPEGLPCHVGTDSDDHRHDDTGMMDEILMYLFRSELGDMVMFRPKVNRNCTGQPSAELCRAWIDICRRFNAKYLLCDWRTSCEFPSEVYAEAAKDPNCIGSHAHEPYFMMVDKAAASPELRDAKDFKDAHRAFIASMKEWVDRCHALGIKAAAGEASWLAVYNVEAGFEQINAEAVTGFSPHFGVVRGALRGRPNVTFGHHIAIEWYLGYPYDNLKTHRFRLFAYLTWTHGGQYVYAENSLFFSNSYERHDPEDHFPAENRSVLRRFYDMVRVQPRTGEQCAELAAIYGNLESIFWYDDDVLPEMDSTSRWDQLFWNKWDGSFCKPAWRALDGWLPPLEIEPYNKNRTILKWFASNPYGNVDVISINRPADILSKYKVLAFLGWNTMTDDIVEKLKKYVHNGGILFIGGCHFDRRTLSEGEYAIDTSGAENLLGLSVTGPGALAGDVTWQGGSYSAGEGIRLCSLKLHNAEILAKDKSGNPVLLHNRYGKGEVYFNNFWDYPATKEVVELTKSFLSRIGELAQGDFGLEDAGGINCSHWHDRQTGTRRLYLVNINWQKPRTSQACLIRLWGRPFPVAVRPDAPLVVTVKDGIAVAPESPFIYVENIRVEGGVCKVSLVGVGRCTLRLFTENPKLHVLPMDSCGRAESYANPVLIIDVEGRKELEFSIHNAQ
;
A
#
# COMPACT_ATOMS: atom_id res chain seq x y z
N MET A 1 -24.08 10.83 -0.83
CA MET A 1 -23.19 11.58 0.10
C MET A 1 -22.05 12.31 -0.60
N LEU A 2 -21.33 11.69 -1.56
CA LEU A 2 -20.03 12.18 -2.05
C LEU A 2 -19.97 12.89 -3.43
N PRO A 3 -20.96 12.80 -4.36
CA PRO A 3 -20.79 13.33 -5.72
C PRO A 3 -20.60 14.85 -5.83
N CYS A 4 -20.83 15.61 -4.75
CA CYS A 4 -21.04 17.07 -4.83
C CYS A 4 -19.86 17.88 -4.30
N LEU A 5 -18.77 17.23 -3.88
CA LEU A 5 -17.76 17.87 -3.05
C LEU A 5 -16.83 18.85 -3.81
N ASN A 6 -16.99 19.00 -5.13
CA ASN A 6 -16.25 19.99 -5.93
C ASN A 6 -17.00 20.46 -7.19
N ASP A 7 -18.33 20.29 -7.26
CA ASP A 7 -19.09 20.82 -8.38
C ASP A 7 -19.20 22.35 -8.24
N ALA A 8 -18.80 23.08 -9.28
CA ALA A 8 -18.86 24.55 -9.33
C ALA A 8 -20.26 25.13 -9.05
N ASN A 9 -21.30 24.29 -9.11
CA ASN A 9 -22.70 24.65 -8.91
C ASN A 9 -23.28 24.18 -7.55
N THR A 10 -22.41 23.82 -6.60
CA THR A 10 -22.81 23.46 -5.23
C THR A 10 -22.53 24.61 -4.26
N TYR A 11 -23.56 25.07 -3.56
CA TYR A 11 -23.48 26.08 -2.51
C TYR A 11 -23.48 25.42 -1.13
N LYS A 12 -22.62 25.90 -0.24
CA LYS A 12 -22.61 25.52 1.18
C LYS A 12 -23.34 26.58 2.00
N ILE A 13 -24.38 26.17 2.71
CA ILE A 13 -25.15 27.02 3.61
C ILE A 13 -24.96 26.50 5.04
N ASP A 14 -24.16 27.20 5.83
CA ASP A 14 -23.99 26.87 7.24
C ASP A 14 -25.15 27.42 8.07
N LEU A 15 -25.94 26.50 8.62
CA LEU A 15 -27.08 26.81 9.47
C LEU A 15 -26.59 26.96 10.91
N PHE A 16 -26.19 28.18 11.26
CA PHE A 16 -26.07 28.57 12.66
C PHE A 16 -27.48 28.54 13.28
N MET A 17 -27.79 27.53 14.09
CA MET A 17 -29.12 27.40 14.69
C MET A 17 -29.29 28.38 15.86
N ASP A 18 -30.37 29.17 15.87
CA ASP A 18 -30.70 29.99 17.05
C ASP A 18 -32.21 30.15 17.30
N ALA A 19 -32.51 30.40 18.58
CA ALA A 19 -33.80 30.55 19.30
C ALA A 19 -34.59 29.24 19.58
N GLY A 20 -34.20 28.57 20.68
CA GLY A 20 -34.87 27.39 21.27
C GLY A 20 -33.92 26.48 22.05
N PHE A 21 -32.62 26.70 21.92
CA PHE A 21 -31.55 25.83 22.41
C PHE A 21 -30.80 26.50 23.57
N ARG A 22 -30.67 25.84 24.73
CA ARG A 22 -29.79 26.32 25.80
C ARG A 22 -28.33 26.11 25.37
N ARG A 23 -27.49 27.15 25.40
CA ARG A 23 -26.03 26.98 25.34
C ARG A 23 -25.60 26.14 26.54
N HIS A 24 -25.15 24.91 26.33
CA HIS A 24 -24.68 24.06 27.42
C HIS A 24 -23.16 24.15 27.52
N ARG A 25 -22.65 24.71 28.63
CA ARG A 25 -21.22 24.61 28.97
C ARG A 25 -20.95 23.18 29.41
N ALA A 26 -20.22 22.40 28.61
CA ALA A 26 -19.67 21.13 29.04
C ALA A 26 -18.46 21.34 29.99
N SER A 27 -18.62 22.16 31.03
CA SER A 27 -17.53 22.61 31.91
C SER A 27 -17.50 21.81 33.21
N LYS A 28 -16.81 20.66 33.20
CA LYS A 28 -16.01 20.09 34.31
C LYS A 28 -15.65 18.62 34.08
N HIS A 29 -16.46 17.86 33.35
CA HIS A 29 -16.28 16.41 33.21
C HIS A 29 -15.49 15.98 31.96
N LEU A 30 -15.39 16.82 30.91
CA LEU A 30 -14.48 16.58 29.78
C LEU A 30 -12.99 16.69 30.14
N HIS A 31 -12.66 17.39 31.23
CA HIS A 31 -11.28 17.73 31.60
C HIS A 31 -10.41 16.51 31.96
N ASN A 32 -11.03 15.38 32.33
CA ASN A 32 -10.31 14.13 32.63
C ASN A 32 -10.05 13.28 31.38
N PHE A 33 -10.73 13.55 30.27
CA PHE A 33 -10.57 12.81 29.00
C PHE A 33 -9.47 13.40 28.12
N THR A 34 -9.22 14.72 28.24
CA THR A 34 -8.37 15.51 27.34
C THR A 34 -6.91 15.63 27.80
N LYS A 35 -6.45 14.90 28.83
CA LYS A 35 -5.03 14.97 29.25
C LYS A 35 -4.04 14.38 28.23
N ALA A 36 -4.51 13.60 27.26
CA ALA A 36 -3.68 13.02 26.20
C ALA A 36 -3.70 13.83 24.89
N PHE A 37 -4.56 14.85 24.79
CA PHE A 37 -4.76 15.64 23.56
C PHE A 37 -4.92 17.10 23.95
N ASP A 38 -3.93 17.93 23.62
CA ASP A 38 -3.93 19.37 23.88
C ASP A 38 -5.21 19.99 23.27
N PRO A 39 -6.16 20.51 24.08
CA PRO A 39 -7.45 20.89 23.53
C PRO A 39 -7.32 22.21 22.73
N PRO A 40 -7.85 22.27 21.50
CA PRO A 40 -8.27 23.56 20.96
C PRO A 40 -9.42 24.09 21.83
N GLU A 41 -9.53 25.41 21.88
CA GLU A 41 -10.50 26.21 22.63
C GLU A 41 -11.95 25.68 22.66
N GLU A 42 -12.69 26.08 23.71
CA GLU A 42 -14.11 25.81 24.00
C GLU A 42 -14.96 25.30 22.81
N ARG A 43 -15.22 23.99 22.73
CA ARG A 43 -16.18 23.46 21.73
C ARG A 43 -17.62 23.76 22.15
N LEU A 44 -18.22 24.75 21.50
CA LEU A 44 -19.65 25.10 21.58
C LEU A 44 -20.48 24.15 20.68
N GLY A 45 -21.58 23.61 21.20
CA GLY A 45 -22.56 22.80 20.44
C GLY A 45 -24.00 23.10 20.87
N PHE A 46 -24.98 22.64 20.07
CA PHE A 46 -26.42 22.95 20.22
C PHE A 46 -27.25 21.70 20.61
N LEU A 47 -27.98 21.72 21.74
CA LEU A 47 -28.78 20.59 22.25
C LEU A 47 -30.19 20.46 21.63
N VAL A 48 -30.45 19.45 20.80
CA VAL A 48 -31.76 19.12 20.22
C VAL A 48 -32.51 18.18 21.16
N GLU A 49 -33.49 18.65 21.94
CA GLU A 49 -34.15 17.83 22.97
C GLU A 49 -35.37 17.01 22.48
N LYS A 50 -36.12 17.57 21.53
CA LYS A 50 -37.32 16.93 20.95
C LYS A 50 -37.52 17.34 19.49
N GLN A 51 -37.25 18.60 19.20
CA GLN A 51 -37.45 19.16 17.88
C GLN A 51 -36.52 20.36 17.63
N ALA A 52 -35.90 20.41 16.45
CA ALA A 52 -35.21 21.57 15.90
C ALA A 52 -35.94 22.06 14.64
N ARG A 53 -35.99 23.38 14.43
CA ARG A 53 -36.41 23.98 13.15
C ARG A 53 -35.44 25.08 12.75
N ARG A 54 -35.12 25.18 11.46
CA ARG A 54 -34.30 26.27 10.93
C ARG A 54 -34.68 26.62 9.50
N GLY A 55 -34.87 27.92 9.29
CA GLY A 55 -35.06 28.50 7.96
C GLY A 55 -33.74 28.84 7.26
N PHE A 56 -33.69 28.72 5.94
CA PHE A 56 -32.61 29.22 5.09
C PHE A 56 -33.14 29.64 3.72
N SER A 57 -32.48 30.58 3.06
CA SER A 57 -32.91 31.09 1.75
C SER A 57 -31.93 30.72 0.63
N ILE A 58 -32.46 30.46 -0.56
CA ILE A 58 -31.71 30.24 -1.80
C ILE A 58 -32.16 31.30 -2.80
N GLU A 59 -31.34 32.32 -3.07
CA GLU A 59 -31.79 33.51 -3.84
C GLU A 59 -31.33 33.50 -5.30
N ASP A 60 -30.11 33.01 -5.57
CA ASP A 60 -29.41 33.28 -6.84
C ASP A 60 -29.63 32.24 -7.93
N ALA A 61 -30.17 31.05 -7.62
CA ALA A 61 -30.40 30.00 -8.60
C ALA A 61 -31.51 29.03 -8.18
N GLU A 62 -32.09 28.32 -9.16
CA GLU A 62 -33.09 27.30 -8.91
C GLU A 62 -32.42 26.06 -8.29
N PRO A 63 -32.77 25.70 -7.04
CA PRO A 63 -32.20 24.53 -6.40
C PRO A 63 -32.87 23.27 -6.91
N THR A 64 -32.10 22.22 -7.08
CA THR A 64 -32.63 20.94 -7.57
C THR A 64 -32.61 19.91 -6.49
N ASP A 65 -31.42 19.54 -6.03
CA ASP A 65 -31.22 18.63 -4.93
C ASP A 65 -30.06 19.08 -4.03
N GLY A 66 -29.71 18.27 -3.05
CA GLY A 66 -28.69 18.65 -2.07
C GLY A 66 -28.48 17.62 -0.99
N TYR A 67 -27.77 18.00 0.07
CA TYR A 67 -27.53 17.16 1.23
C TYR A 67 -27.56 18.00 2.51
N ILE A 68 -28.03 17.39 3.59
CA ILE A 68 -27.94 17.94 4.95
C ILE A 68 -26.81 17.20 5.65
N LYS A 69 -25.90 17.93 6.31
CA LYS A 69 -24.83 17.41 7.17
C LYS A 69 -25.06 17.91 8.60
N LEU A 70 -25.04 17.01 9.58
CA LEU A 70 -24.87 17.38 10.99
C LEU A 70 -23.48 16.98 11.44
N THR A 71 -22.69 17.93 11.91
CA THR A 71 -21.33 17.71 12.41
C THR A 71 -21.32 17.64 13.92
N GLY A 72 -20.50 16.75 14.49
CA GLY A 72 -20.23 16.68 15.92
C GLY A 72 -21.51 16.42 16.72
N VAL A 73 -22.15 15.28 16.45
CA VAL A 73 -23.36 14.85 17.13
C VAL A 73 -22.98 14.13 18.44
N TRP A 74 -23.55 14.50 19.59
CA TRP A 74 -23.29 13.90 20.91
C TRP A 74 -24.57 13.55 21.65
N GLN A 75 -24.52 12.52 22.48
CA GLN A 75 -25.51 12.32 23.52
C GLN A 75 -25.24 13.24 24.70
N ILE A 76 -26.28 13.84 25.27
CA ILE A 76 -26.24 14.38 26.62
C ILE A 76 -27.25 13.61 27.46
N ASP A 77 -26.74 12.81 28.40
CA ASP A 77 -27.51 12.20 29.48
C ASP A 77 -26.83 12.59 30.79
N GLU A 78 -27.57 13.16 31.75
CA GLU A 78 -27.04 13.57 33.05
C GLU A 78 -26.56 12.38 33.90
N SER A 79 -26.88 11.13 33.52
CA SER A 79 -26.66 9.93 34.35
C SER A 79 -25.53 8.98 33.90
N THR A 80 -24.95 9.15 32.70
CA THR A 80 -23.95 8.21 32.16
C THR A 80 -22.75 8.93 31.55
N VAL A 81 -21.70 9.13 32.35
CA VAL A 81 -20.33 9.34 31.83
C VAL A 81 -19.57 8.03 32.07
N PRO A 82 -19.37 7.17 31.05
CA PRO A 82 -18.52 6.02 31.21
C PRO A 82 -17.08 6.49 31.45
N SER A 83 -16.44 5.97 32.49
CA SER A 83 -15.01 6.16 32.70
C SER A 83 -14.25 5.38 31.62
N PHE A 84 -13.80 6.10 30.60
CA PHE A 84 -13.00 5.53 29.51
C PHE A 84 -11.55 5.40 30.01
N ARG A 85 -11.06 4.16 30.16
CA ARG A 85 -9.62 3.88 30.23
C ARG A 85 -9.25 3.24 28.89
N MET A 86 -8.43 3.94 28.08
CA MET A 86 -7.68 3.29 27.01
C MET A 86 -6.81 2.21 27.64
N GLY A 87 -7.26 0.95 27.60
CA GLY A 87 -6.56 -0.15 28.25
C GLY A 87 -7.43 -1.36 28.60
N SER A 88 -8.75 -1.22 28.70
CA SER A 88 -9.65 -2.38 28.86
C SER A 88 -10.59 -2.50 27.67
N ARG A 89 -10.68 -3.71 27.10
CA ARG A 89 -11.60 -4.15 26.04
C ARG A 89 -13.09 -4.09 26.46
N GLY A 90 -13.53 -3.00 27.08
CA GLY A 90 -14.91 -2.79 27.48
C GLY A 90 -15.76 -2.43 26.26
N ARG A 91 -16.70 -3.30 25.89
CA ARG A 91 -17.77 -2.99 24.94
C ARG A 91 -18.55 -1.79 25.48
N VAL A 92 -18.61 -0.71 24.72
CA VAL A 92 -19.61 0.34 24.94
C VAL A 92 -20.63 0.19 23.81
N GLU A 93 -21.89 0.00 24.19
CA GLU A 93 -23.00 -0.13 23.25
C GLU A 93 -23.19 1.20 22.51
N GLY A 94 -23.35 1.15 21.18
CA GLY A 94 -23.71 2.33 20.39
C GLY A 94 -25.10 2.84 20.78
N PHE A 95 -25.40 4.10 20.41
CA PHE A 95 -26.67 4.72 20.79
C PHE A 95 -27.62 4.81 19.60
N ASP A 96 -28.88 4.42 19.84
CA ASP A 96 -29.97 4.45 18.86
C ASP A 96 -30.90 5.64 19.12
N TYR A 97 -31.12 6.47 18.11
CA TYR A 97 -32.03 7.63 18.17
C TYR A 97 -33.10 7.54 17.07
N PRO A 98 -34.38 7.34 17.42
CA PRO A 98 -35.45 7.57 16.45
C PRO A 98 -35.44 9.05 16.06
N LEU A 99 -35.14 9.31 14.79
CA LEU A 99 -35.01 10.65 14.24
C LEU A 99 -35.82 10.74 12.95
N LYS A 100 -36.46 11.89 12.76
CA LYS A 100 -37.15 12.26 11.53
C LYS A 100 -36.60 13.58 11.02
N VAL A 101 -36.24 13.59 9.74
CA VAL A 101 -35.72 14.77 9.03
C VAL A 101 -36.75 15.18 7.99
N SER A 102 -37.15 16.45 8.00
CA SER A 102 -38.11 17.01 7.05
C SER A 102 -37.68 18.38 6.55
N LEU A 103 -38.01 18.68 5.30
CA LEU A 103 -37.72 19.95 4.65
C LEU A 103 -38.98 20.45 3.96
N ASN A 104 -39.38 21.70 4.23
CA ASN A 104 -40.61 22.30 3.70
C ASN A 104 -41.85 21.42 3.95
N GLY A 105 -41.92 20.80 5.14
CA GLY A 105 -42.99 19.87 5.51
C GLY A 105 -42.93 18.48 4.84
N ARG A 106 -42.02 18.27 3.88
CA ARG A 106 -41.80 16.96 3.24
C ARG A 106 -40.82 16.13 4.04
N LYS A 107 -41.14 14.86 4.26
CA LYS A 107 -40.25 13.91 4.96
C LYS A 107 -39.09 13.55 4.04
N ILE A 108 -37.86 13.88 4.47
CA ILE A 108 -36.62 13.47 3.80
C ILE A 108 -36.20 12.08 4.30
N TRP A 109 -36.19 11.89 5.62
CA TRP A 109 -35.75 10.64 6.23
C TRP A 109 -36.49 10.40 7.55
N SER A 110 -36.64 9.13 7.92
CA SER A 110 -37.17 8.70 9.21
C SER A 110 -36.63 7.31 9.52
N GLY A 111 -36.03 7.13 10.69
CA GLY A 111 -35.46 5.86 11.10
C GLY A 111 -34.74 5.97 12.43
N VAL A 112 -33.94 4.94 12.76
CA VAL A 112 -33.08 4.94 13.94
C VAL A 112 -31.67 5.34 13.52
N LEU A 113 -31.22 6.49 14.00
CA LEU A 113 -29.84 6.92 13.85
C LEU A 113 -28.99 6.17 14.88
N HIS A 114 -28.23 5.17 14.43
CA HIS A 114 -27.19 4.54 15.23
C HIS A 114 -25.91 5.37 15.19
N MET A 115 -25.39 5.74 16.37
CA MET A 115 -24.08 6.40 16.49
C MET A 115 -23.04 5.45 17.08
N PRO A 116 -22.08 4.95 16.27
CA PRO A 116 -21.02 4.08 16.78
C PRO A 116 -20.02 4.86 17.64
N ILE A 117 -19.54 4.24 18.72
CA ILE A 117 -18.40 4.74 19.50
C ILE A 117 -17.13 4.24 18.82
N VAL A 118 -16.56 5.07 17.95
CA VAL A 118 -15.20 4.84 17.44
C VAL A 118 -14.32 6.00 17.91
N CYS A 119 -13.04 5.70 18.14
CA CYS A 119 -12.04 6.55 18.76
C CYS A 119 -12.13 8.04 18.35
N ALA A 120 -11.89 8.92 19.33
CA ALA A 120 -11.66 10.37 19.18
C ALA A 120 -12.62 11.21 18.31
N GLY A 121 -13.90 10.84 18.12
CA GLY A 121 -14.89 11.77 17.56
C GLY A 121 -16.12 11.09 16.97
N TRP A 122 -17.29 11.70 17.17
CA TRP A 122 -18.58 11.17 16.74
C TRP A 122 -18.93 11.61 15.30
N PRO A 123 -19.60 10.75 14.50
CA PRO A 123 -19.69 10.92 13.07
C PRO A 123 -20.52 12.15 12.68
N SER A 124 -20.12 12.78 11.57
CA SER A 124 -21.04 13.62 10.83
C SER A 124 -22.09 12.74 10.16
N VAL A 125 -23.35 13.15 10.24
CA VAL A 125 -24.47 12.42 9.65
C VAL A 125 -24.98 13.16 8.44
N TYR A 126 -25.22 12.45 7.35
CA TYR A 126 -25.64 13.02 6.08
C TYR A 126 -26.99 12.48 5.64
N TRP A 127 -27.83 13.33 5.07
CA TRP A 127 -29.05 12.92 4.37
C TRP A 127 -29.15 13.57 3.01
N ARG A 128 -29.47 12.78 1.99
CA ARG A 128 -29.78 13.29 0.65
C ARG A 128 -31.10 14.05 0.68
N ILE A 129 -31.11 15.23 0.09
CA ILE A 129 -32.32 16.01 -0.18
C ILE A 129 -32.81 15.62 -1.58
N PRO A 130 -33.99 14.99 -1.75
CA PRO A 130 -34.50 14.61 -3.06
C PRO A 130 -34.83 15.83 -3.93
N PRO A 131 -34.84 15.66 -5.27
CA PRO A 131 -35.32 16.68 -6.19
C PRO A 131 -36.70 17.24 -5.81
N GLY A 132 -36.83 18.57 -5.86
CA GLY A 132 -38.09 19.27 -5.58
C GLY A 132 -38.46 19.43 -4.10
N CYS A 133 -37.61 18.99 -3.16
CA CYS A 133 -37.76 19.32 -1.73
C CYS A 133 -37.21 20.72 -1.37
N LEU A 134 -36.28 21.24 -2.17
CA LEU A 134 -35.78 22.61 -2.09
C LEU A 134 -36.63 23.52 -2.99
N GLN A 135 -36.76 24.78 -2.59
CA GLN A 135 -37.39 25.82 -3.40
C GLN A 135 -36.52 27.07 -3.42
N LYS A 136 -36.60 27.84 -4.50
CA LYS A 136 -36.04 29.19 -4.54
C LYS A 136 -36.75 30.06 -3.48
N GLY A 137 -35.99 30.89 -2.78
CA GLY A 137 -36.44 31.62 -1.60
C GLY A 137 -36.31 30.78 -0.33
N TYR A 138 -37.26 30.93 0.59
CA TYR A 138 -37.18 30.37 1.95
C TYR A 138 -37.45 28.85 1.99
N ASN A 139 -36.63 28.13 2.77
CA ASN A 139 -36.76 26.70 3.04
C ASN A 139 -36.72 26.46 4.55
N GLU A 140 -37.57 25.58 5.08
CA GLU A 140 -37.58 25.20 6.51
C GLU A 140 -37.09 23.76 6.69
N LEU A 141 -35.95 23.58 7.36
CA LEU A 141 -35.45 22.28 7.83
C LEU A 141 -35.99 21.99 9.24
N ARG A 142 -36.46 20.76 9.47
CA ARG A 142 -36.97 20.29 10.75
C ARG A 142 -36.39 18.92 11.10
N LEU A 143 -35.85 18.81 12.31
CA LEU A 143 -35.36 17.57 12.92
C LEU A 143 -36.28 17.24 14.11
N ASP A 144 -36.94 16.09 14.11
CA ASP A 144 -37.75 15.60 15.24
C ASP A 144 -37.06 14.36 15.84
N ILE A 145 -36.74 14.39 17.13
CA ILE A 145 -36.06 13.30 17.85
C ILE A 145 -37.00 12.78 18.94
N GLU A 146 -37.12 11.46 19.05
CA GLU A 146 -37.89 10.83 20.11
C GLU A 146 -36.99 10.37 21.28
N GLY A 147 -37.39 10.73 22.50
CA GLY A 147 -36.78 10.24 23.75
C GLY A 147 -35.59 11.04 24.27
N LYS A 148 -34.46 11.04 23.54
CA LYS A 148 -33.16 11.58 24.00
C LYS A 148 -32.76 12.86 23.28
N SER A 149 -31.92 13.67 23.92
CA SER A 149 -31.37 14.89 23.33
C SER A 149 -30.07 14.65 22.55
N LEU A 150 -29.91 15.31 21.40
CA LEU A 150 -28.69 15.30 20.58
C LEU A 150 -27.98 16.66 20.63
N LEU A 151 -26.74 16.73 21.11
CA LEU A 151 -25.89 17.90 20.91
C LEU A 151 -25.37 17.86 19.48
N VAL A 152 -25.59 18.89 18.67
CA VAL A 152 -25.06 19.00 17.30
C VAL A 152 -24.16 20.22 17.25
N ASN A 153 -22.91 20.08 16.79
CA ASN A 153 -21.99 21.22 16.69
C ASN A 153 -22.36 22.15 15.52
N GLN A 154 -22.71 21.58 14.37
CA GLN A 154 -23.01 22.34 13.16
C GLN A 154 -24.04 21.60 12.30
N CYS A 155 -24.94 22.36 11.67
CA CYS A 155 -25.80 21.84 10.60
C CYS A 155 -25.45 22.59 9.32
N THR A 156 -25.14 21.87 8.26
CA THR A 156 -24.80 22.45 6.95
C THR A 156 -25.73 21.88 5.90
N VAL A 157 -26.23 22.74 5.01
CA VAL A 157 -27.00 22.33 3.83
C VAL A 157 -26.16 22.61 2.60
N PHE A 158 -25.89 21.57 1.82
CA PHE A 158 -25.26 21.67 0.52
C PHE A 158 -26.37 21.67 -0.54
N VAL A 159 -26.45 22.73 -1.33
CA VAL A 159 -27.50 22.94 -2.35
C VAL A 159 -26.85 22.88 -3.72
N ARG A 160 -27.35 22.01 -4.61
CA ARG A 160 -26.98 22.03 -6.01
C ARG A 160 -27.98 22.86 -6.81
N THR A 161 -27.45 23.57 -7.79
CA THR A 161 -28.25 24.40 -8.71
C THR A 161 -27.85 24.08 -10.15
N HIS A 162 -28.74 24.37 -11.09
CA HIS A 162 -28.48 24.10 -12.50
C HIS A 162 -28.53 25.36 -13.37
N PRO A 163 -27.53 25.57 -14.24
CA PRO A 163 -27.55 26.63 -15.23
C PRO A 163 -28.37 26.19 -16.46
N GLY A 164 -29.70 26.09 -16.35
CA GLY A 164 -30.63 25.99 -17.50
C GLY A 164 -30.41 24.88 -18.55
N THR A 165 -29.53 23.89 -18.31
CA THR A 165 -29.21 22.79 -19.23
C THR A 165 -30.16 21.60 -19.03
N VAL A 166 -30.34 20.75 -20.05
CA VAL A 166 -31.13 19.49 -19.93
C VAL A 166 -30.29 18.38 -19.35
N MET A 167 -29.02 18.36 -19.74
CA MET A 167 -28.05 17.35 -19.38
C MET A 167 -26.70 18.00 -19.11
N GLN A 168 -25.97 17.46 -18.15
CA GLN A 168 -24.60 17.84 -17.82
C GLN A 168 -23.73 16.59 -17.64
N PRO A 169 -22.45 16.62 -18.04
CA PRO A 169 -21.54 15.52 -17.79
C PRO A 169 -21.20 15.49 -16.30
N LEU A 170 -21.43 14.36 -15.66
CA LEU A 170 -20.96 14.11 -14.29
C LEU A 170 -19.61 13.40 -14.30
N PHE A 171 -19.39 12.51 -15.26
CA PHE A 171 -18.18 11.72 -15.34
C PHE A 171 -17.85 11.31 -16.77
N SER A 172 -16.57 11.45 -17.12
CA SER A 172 -15.92 10.90 -18.31
C SER A 172 -14.60 10.25 -17.88
N PRO A 173 -14.21 9.09 -18.47
CA PRO A 173 -12.98 8.40 -18.10
C PRO A 173 -11.74 9.24 -18.39
N ARG A 174 -10.72 9.15 -17.51
CA ARG A 174 -9.43 9.83 -17.71
C ARG A 174 -8.43 9.01 -18.50
N VAL A 175 -8.61 7.69 -18.53
CA VAL A 175 -7.80 6.74 -19.30
C VAL A 175 -8.73 5.77 -20.02
N LEU A 176 -8.52 5.60 -21.33
CA LEU A 176 -9.20 4.58 -22.13
C LEU A 176 -8.19 3.56 -22.64
N LEU A 177 -8.52 2.29 -22.53
CA LEU A 177 -7.68 1.18 -22.97
C LEU A 177 -8.39 0.39 -24.07
N ALA A 178 -7.65 0.03 -25.12
CA ALA A 178 -8.19 -0.76 -26.22
C ALA A 178 -8.73 -2.11 -25.71
N GLY A 179 -9.89 -2.50 -26.25
CA GLY A 179 -10.63 -3.71 -25.88
C GLY A 179 -11.39 -3.63 -24.55
N LYS A 180 -11.35 -2.51 -23.81
CA LYS A 180 -11.99 -2.38 -22.48
C LYS A 180 -13.31 -1.61 -22.53
N GLU A 181 -14.21 -1.98 -21.64
CA GLU A 181 -15.46 -1.24 -21.40
C GLU A 181 -15.19 0.01 -20.56
N PHE A 182 -16.00 1.04 -20.77
CA PHE A 182 -16.00 2.25 -19.96
C PHE A 182 -17.42 2.84 -19.86
N THR A 183 -17.61 3.74 -18.89
CA THR A 183 -18.91 4.37 -18.63
C THR A 183 -18.76 5.89 -18.67
N VAL A 184 -19.72 6.57 -19.29
CA VAL A 184 -19.93 8.01 -19.16
C VAL A 184 -21.21 8.22 -18.36
N THR A 185 -21.16 9.11 -17.38
CA THR A 185 -22.34 9.43 -16.55
C THR A 185 -22.79 10.84 -16.84
N LEU A 186 -24.07 11.00 -17.16
CA LEU A 186 -24.72 12.29 -17.34
C LEU A 186 -25.77 12.49 -16.25
N MET A 187 -25.98 13.73 -15.82
CA MET A 187 -27.14 14.11 -15.03
C MET A 187 -28.18 14.74 -15.95
N PHE A 188 -29.40 14.22 -15.95
CA PHE A 188 -30.56 14.78 -16.64
C PHE A 188 -31.42 15.57 -15.65
N HIS A 189 -31.75 16.81 -16.00
CA HIS A 189 -32.52 17.73 -15.15
C HIS A 189 -34.02 17.68 -15.44
N GLU A 190 -34.38 17.18 -16.61
CA GLU A 190 -35.74 16.90 -17.05
C GLU A 190 -35.79 15.55 -17.78
N PRO A 191 -36.95 14.87 -17.85
CA PRO A 191 -37.07 13.65 -18.64
C PRO A 191 -36.67 13.91 -20.09
N ALA A 192 -35.84 13.02 -20.64
CA ALA A 192 -35.35 13.12 -22.01
C ALA A 192 -35.85 11.94 -22.84
N SER A 193 -36.19 12.20 -24.10
CA SER A 193 -36.61 11.20 -25.08
C SER A 193 -35.95 11.46 -26.43
N GLY A 194 -35.78 10.41 -27.23
CA GLY A 194 -35.08 10.49 -28.51
C GLY A 194 -33.59 10.75 -28.34
N ILE A 195 -32.96 10.20 -27.29
CA ILE A 195 -31.53 10.37 -27.05
C ILE A 195 -30.75 9.69 -28.19
N SER A 196 -29.91 10.46 -28.88
CA SER A 196 -28.96 9.95 -29.86
C SER A 196 -27.54 10.26 -29.44
N ILE A 197 -26.60 9.36 -29.73
CA ILE A 197 -25.19 9.50 -29.38
C ILE A 197 -24.39 9.42 -30.67
N LYS A 198 -23.67 10.49 -31.00
CA LYS A 198 -22.64 10.47 -32.04
C LYS A 198 -21.29 10.17 -31.40
N HIS A 199 -20.56 9.23 -31.98
CA HIS A 199 -19.29 8.73 -31.48
C HIS A 199 -18.36 8.39 -32.65
N ASP A 200 -17.08 8.21 -32.36
CA ASP A 200 -16.08 7.73 -33.32
C ASP A 200 -16.16 6.21 -33.53
N ASP A 201 -15.64 5.71 -34.65
CA ASP A 201 -15.66 4.27 -35.02
C ASP A 201 -14.96 3.36 -34.00
N ALA A 202 -13.99 3.90 -33.26
CA ALA A 202 -13.26 3.16 -32.23
C ALA A 202 -14.05 3.01 -30.91
N ILE A 203 -15.20 3.67 -30.80
CA ILE A 203 -16.06 3.65 -29.61
C ILE A 203 -17.37 2.96 -29.97
N GLU A 204 -17.67 1.86 -29.31
CA GLU A 204 -18.89 1.08 -29.54
C GLU A 204 -19.85 1.27 -28.36
N PRO A 205 -21.05 1.86 -28.56
CA PRO A 205 -22.07 1.91 -27.51
C PRO A 205 -22.58 0.50 -27.17
N LEU A 206 -22.43 0.09 -25.91
CA LEU A 206 -22.97 -1.17 -25.39
C LEU A 206 -24.40 -1.00 -24.86
N SER A 207 -24.72 0.21 -24.39
CA SER A 207 -26.07 0.59 -23.96
C SER A 207 -26.34 2.04 -24.35
N ALA A 208 -27.35 2.27 -25.19
CA ALA A 208 -27.79 3.60 -25.60
C ALA A 208 -29.31 3.72 -25.37
N PRO A 209 -29.74 4.03 -24.13
CA PRO A 209 -31.16 4.18 -23.86
C PRO A 209 -31.72 5.35 -24.67
N SER A 210 -32.85 5.14 -25.37
CA SER A 210 -33.53 6.19 -26.14
C SER A 210 -34.27 7.20 -25.26
N GLU A 211 -34.41 6.89 -23.97
CA GLU A 211 -35.09 7.70 -22.96
C GLU A 211 -34.27 7.75 -21.67
N ALA A 212 -34.33 8.87 -20.96
CA ALA A 212 -33.71 9.05 -19.66
C ALA A 212 -34.69 9.69 -18.68
N ALA A 213 -34.77 9.12 -17.48
CA ALA A 213 -35.46 9.77 -16.37
C ALA A 213 -34.60 10.92 -15.81
N VAL A 214 -35.25 11.84 -15.09
CA VAL A 214 -34.54 12.86 -14.29
C VAL A 214 -33.58 12.16 -13.32
N GLY A 215 -32.37 12.68 -13.24
CA GLY A 215 -31.30 12.17 -12.40
C GLY A 215 -30.13 11.62 -13.20
N GLU A 216 -29.30 10.85 -12.53
CA GLU A 216 -28.06 10.33 -13.08
C GLU A 216 -28.33 9.14 -14.00
N GLN A 217 -27.74 9.16 -15.20
CA GLN A 217 -27.84 8.12 -16.19
C GLN A 217 -26.46 7.70 -16.67
N GLU A 218 -26.27 6.39 -16.84
CA GLU A 218 -25.02 5.80 -17.28
C GLU A 218 -25.13 5.29 -18.70
N PHE A 219 -24.13 5.60 -19.50
CA PHE A 219 -23.97 5.13 -20.87
C PHE A 219 -22.70 4.29 -20.94
N ARG A 220 -22.85 3.01 -21.27
CA ARG A 220 -21.73 2.06 -21.36
C ARG A 220 -21.24 1.95 -22.79
N PHE A 221 -19.93 1.93 -22.93
CA PHE A 221 -19.22 1.87 -24.20
C PHE A 221 -18.09 0.84 -24.12
N LYS A 222 -17.61 0.40 -25.27
CA LYS A 222 -16.38 -0.37 -25.44
C LYS A 222 -15.43 0.41 -26.33
N ALA A 223 -14.18 0.54 -25.92
CA ALA A 223 -13.14 1.10 -26.76
C ALA A 223 -12.58 -0.02 -27.65
N SER A 224 -13.11 -0.18 -28.86
CA SER A 224 -12.87 -1.35 -29.72
C SER A 224 -11.44 -1.43 -30.29
N GLY A 225 -10.73 -0.30 -30.34
CA GLY A 225 -9.35 -0.23 -30.79
C GLY A 225 -8.69 1.10 -30.45
N PRO A 226 -7.37 1.26 -30.72
CA PRO A 226 -6.66 2.51 -30.47
C PRO A 226 -7.25 3.68 -31.28
N ALA A 227 -7.31 4.85 -30.66
CA ALA A 227 -7.85 6.07 -31.26
C ALA A 227 -7.25 7.32 -30.62
N LYS A 228 -7.31 8.44 -31.34
CA LYS A 228 -6.95 9.76 -30.81
C LYS A 228 -8.00 10.27 -29.83
N ALA A 229 -7.74 11.40 -29.16
CA ALA A 229 -8.77 12.04 -28.35
C ALA A 229 -9.98 12.36 -29.23
N SER A 230 -11.17 12.14 -28.68
CA SER A 230 -12.44 12.22 -29.41
C SER A 230 -13.53 12.85 -28.54
N ARG A 231 -14.75 12.93 -29.07
CA ARG A 231 -15.90 13.46 -28.33
C ARG A 231 -17.12 12.59 -28.55
N LEU A 232 -17.91 12.42 -27.48
CA LEU A 232 -19.28 11.94 -27.59
C LEU A 232 -20.21 13.14 -27.65
N ILE A 233 -21.14 13.13 -28.61
CA ILE A 233 -22.17 14.17 -28.71
C ILE A 233 -23.50 13.52 -28.39
N PHE A 234 -24.07 13.88 -27.24
CA PHE A 234 -25.39 13.47 -26.82
C PHE A 234 -26.40 14.50 -27.29
N THR A 235 -27.45 14.07 -27.98
CA THR A 235 -28.54 14.94 -28.44
C THR A 235 -29.85 14.49 -27.81
N SER A 236 -30.60 15.44 -27.24
CA SER A 236 -31.94 15.22 -26.70
C SER A 236 -32.78 16.49 -26.80
N GLY A 237 -34.02 16.40 -27.29
CA GLY A 237 -34.92 17.55 -27.40
C GLY A 237 -34.37 18.73 -28.21
N GLY A 238 -33.49 18.45 -29.20
CA GLY A 238 -32.82 19.48 -30.02
C GLY A 238 -31.65 20.19 -29.34
N ARG A 239 -31.22 19.76 -28.15
CA ARG A 239 -30.05 20.27 -27.44
C ARG A 239 -28.92 19.23 -27.48
N GLU A 240 -27.69 19.72 -27.59
CA GLU A 240 -26.49 18.88 -27.67
C GLU A 240 -25.61 19.09 -26.43
N LEU A 241 -24.96 18.01 -26.00
CA LEU A 241 -23.92 18.02 -24.98
C LEU A 241 -22.71 17.26 -25.52
N GLU A 242 -21.57 17.95 -25.58
CA GLU A 242 -20.29 17.34 -25.90
C GLU A 242 -19.61 16.81 -24.61
N VAL A 243 -19.10 15.59 -24.68
CA VAL A 243 -18.27 14.98 -23.64
C VAL A 243 -16.93 14.60 -24.24
N GLU A 244 -15.85 15.19 -23.74
CA GLU A 244 -14.50 14.87 -24.20
C GLU A 244 -14.06 13.48 -23.71
N LEU A 245 -13.43 12.72 -24.60
CA LEU A 245 -12.79 11.44 -24.31
C LEU A 245 -11.28 11.54 -24.53
N PRO A 246 -10.46 10.96 -23.63
CA PRO A 246 -9.01 10.83 -23.86
C PRO A 246 -8.74 9.87 -25.04
N PRO A 247 -7.51 9.84 -25.58
CA PRO A 247 -7.15 8.83 -26.57
C PRO A 247 -7.28 7.41 -26.00
N VAL A 248 -7.61 6.46 -26.85
CA VAL A 248 -7.64 5.03 -26.51
C VAL A 248 -6.24 4.45 -26.66
N LEU A 249 -5.68 3.98 -25.55
CA LEU A 249 -4.32 3.45 -25.49
C LEU A 249 -4.31 1.94 -25.76
N ASP A 250 -3.45 1.53 -26.69
CA ASP A 250 -3.13 0.13 -26.95
C ASP A 250 -1.82 -0.20 -26.21
N LEU A 251 -1.94 -0.88 -25.08
CA LEU A 251 -0.84 -1.20 -24.17
C LEU A 251 -0.69 -2.71 -24.03
N PRO A 252 0.54 -3.23 -23.85
CA PRO A 252 0.74 -4.65 -23.62
C PRO A 252 0.10 -5.09 -22.30
N GLU A 253 -0.28 -6.36 -22.23
CA GLU A 253 -0.70 -6.97 -20.97
C GLU A 253 0.52 -7.08 -20.03
N GLY A 254 0.33 -6.71 -18.77
CA GLY A 254 1.35 -6.78 -17.73
C GLY A 254 0.78 -7.39 -16.46
N LEU A 255 1.61 -7.49 -15.42
CA LEU A 255 1.18 -7.92 -14.10
C LEU A 255 0.12 -6.94 -13.57
N PRO A 256 -1.14 -7.39 -13.34
CA PRO A 256 -2.25 -6.50 -13.00
C PRO A 256 -2.01 -5.76 -11.70
N CYS A 257 -2.63 -4.59 -11.55
CA CYS A 257 -2.63 -3.80 -10.33
C CYS A 257 -4.04 -3.27 -10.08
N HIS A 258 -4.78 -3.92 -9.19
CA HIS A 258 -6.08 -3.48 -8.74
C HIS A 258 -5.92 -2.51 -7.57
N VAL A 259 -6.70 -1.43 -7.60
CA VAL A 259 -6.58 -0.32 -6.65
C VAL A 259 -7.92 -0.11 -5.95
N GLY A 260 -7.90 0.16 -4.64
CA GLY A 260 -9.16 0.19 -3.92
C GLY A 260 -9.10 0.65 -2.46
N THR A 261 -10.11 0.20 -1.72
CA THR A 261 -10.23 0.45 -0.27
C THR A 261 -10.76 -0.77 0.47
N ASP A 262 -10.39 -0.88 1.74
CA ASP A 262 -10.84 -1.95 2.64
C ASP A 262 -12.16 -1.66 3.37
N SER A 263 -12.64 -0.42 3.24
CA SER A 263 -13.88 0.09 3.80
C SER A 263 -14.05 -0.02 5.32
N ASP A 264 -12.98 -0.15 6.11
CA ASP A 264 -13.07 -0.31 7.58
C ASP A 264 -13.83 0.86 8.26
N ASP A 265 -13.70 2.07 7.74
CA ASP A 265 -14.39 3.29 8.24
C ASP A 265 -15.81 3.50 7.70
N HIS A 266 -16.32 2.61 6.85
CA HIS A 266 -17.59 2.79 6.15
C HIS A 266 -18.68 1.93 6.77
N ARG A 267 -19.91 2.46 6.88
CA ARG A 267 -21.03 1.67 7.37
C ARG A 267 -21.38 0.53 6.41
N HIS A 268 -21.46 -0.67 6.95
CA HIS A 268 -21.84 -1.90 6.26
C HIS A 268 -23.23 -2.36 6.73
N ASP A 269 -24.23 -1.52 6.52
CA ASP A 269 -25.62 -1.79 6.92
C ASP A 269 -26.61 -1.15 5.94
N ASP A 270 -27.90 -1.22 6.26
CA ASP A 270 -29.01 -0.75 5.44
C ASP A 270 -29.15 0.77 5.35
N THR A 271 -28.17 1.54 5.87
CA THR A 271 -28.15 3.00 5.72
C THR A 271 -27.91 3.47 4.30
N GLY A 272 -27.46 2.59 3.40
CA GLY A 272 -27.12 2.90 2.01
C GLY A 272 -25.76 3.62 1.85
N MET A 273 -25.01 3.82 2.94
CA MET A 273 -23.69 4.44 2.89
C MET A 273 -22.71 3.66 2.01
N MET A 274 -22.67 2.34 2.16
CA MET A 274 -21.76 1.50 1.38
C MET A 274 -22.07 1.59 -0.12
N ASP A 275 -23.36 1.57 -0.49
CA ASP A 275 -23.80 1.72 -1.87
C ASP A 275 -23.24 3.00 -2.49
N GLU A 276 -23.39 4.13 -1.79
CA GLU A 276 -22.88 5.42 -2.27
C GLU A 276 -21.35 5.46 -2.39
N ILE A 277 -20.64 4.81 -1.46
CA ILE A 277 -19.17 4.72 -1.50
C ILE A 277 -18.71 3.87 -2.67
N LEU A 278 -19.32 2.71 -2.90
CA LEU A 278 -19.01 1.86 -4.05
C LEU A 278 -19.27 2.60 -5.36
N MET A 279 -20.44 3.23 -5.48
CA MET A 279 -20.78 4.01 -6.67
C MET A 279 -19.77 5.15 -6.88
N TYR A 280 -19.37 5.87 -5.83
CA TYR A 280 -18.37 6.94 -5.96
C TYR A 280 -16.98 6.40 -6.31
N LEU A 281 -16.54 5.33 -5.66
CA LEU A 281 -15.24 4.69 -5.86
C LEU A 281 -15.06 4.31 -7.34
N PHE A 282 -16.02 3.56 -7.89
CA PHE A 282 -15.91 3.05 -9.25
C PHE A 282 -16.25 4.10 -10.30
N ARG A 283 -17.29 4.92 -10.10
CA ARG A 283 -17.65 5.96 -11.08
C ARG A 283 -16.58 7.02 -11.21
N SER A 284 -15.95 7.42 -10.11
CA SER A 284 -14.94 8.48 -10.15
C SER A 284 -13.54 7.98 -10.50
N GLU A 285 -13.41 6.70 -10.87
CA GLU A 285 -12.14 6.01 -11.15
C GLU A 285 -11.13 6.23 -10.01
N LEU A 286 -11.54 6.02 -8.76
CA LEU A 286 -10.60 5.94 -7.63
C LEU A 286 -9.88 4.61 -7.57
N GLY A 287 -10.46 3.59 -8.20
CA GLY A 287 -9.95 2.23 -8.21
C GLY A 287 -10.99 1.29 -8.83
N ASP A 288 -10.64 0.01 -8.89
CA ASP A 288 -11.43 -1.09 -9.42
C ASP A 288 -11.55 -2.24 -8.42
N MET A 289 -11.32 -1.98 -7.13
CA MET A 289 -11.41 -2.99 -6.08
C MET A 289 -11.99 -2.47 -4.77
N VAL A 290 -12.67 -3.36 -4.04
CA VAL A 290 -13.11 -3.12 -2.65
C VAL A 290 -12.92 -4.37 -1.80
N MET A 291 -12.46 -4.24 -0.57
CA MET A 291 -12.62 -5.30 0.43
C MET A 291 -13.79 -4.92 1.34
N PHE A 292 -14.68 -5.87 1.58
CA PHE A 292 -15.79 -5.67 2.50
C PHE A 292 -15.42 -6.18 3.88
N ARG A 293 -15.61 -5.33 4.90
CA ARG A 293 -15.19 -5.60 6.27
C ARG A 293 -16.28 -5.21 7.28
N PRO A 294 -17.42 -5.91 7.29
CA PRO A 294 -18.47 -5.66 8.25
C PRO A 294 -18.01 -6.08 9.65
N LYS A 295 -18.26 -5.23 10.64
CA LYS A 295 -17.91 -5.48 12.04
C LYS A 295 -18.98 -4.90 12.95
N VAL A 296 -19.70 -5.82 13.61
CA VAL A 296 -20.76 -5.48 14.56
C VAL A 296 -20.20 -4.60 15.68
N ASN A 297 -20.92 -3.53 16.00
CA ASN A 297 -20.54 -2.48 16.96
C ASN A 297 -19.38 -1.56 16.52
N ARG A 298 -18.86 -1.72 15.30
CA ARG A 298 -17.91 -0.76 14.73
C ARG A 298 -18.54 -0.01 13.55
N ASN A 299 -18.90 -0.75 12.52
CA ASN A 299 -19.39 -0.18 11.27
C ASN A 299 -20.70 -0.84 10.78
N CYS A 300 -21.25 -1.78 11.53
CA CYS A 300 -22.62 -2.24 11.37
C CYS A 300 -23.26 -2.49 12.75
N THR A 301 -24.58 -2.36 12.84
CA THR A 301 -25.36 -2.64 14.06
C THR A 301 -25.62 -4.12 14.27
N GLY A 302 -25.61 -4.89 13.17
CA GLY A 302 -25.79 -6.33 13.16
C GLY A 302 -25.13 -6.93 11.91
N GLN A 303 -25.28 -8.25 11.76
CA GLN A 303 -24.77 -8.93 10.58
C GLN A 303 -25.55 -8.47 9.32
N PRO A 304 -24.87 -8.05 8.24
CA PRO A 304 -25.52 -7.69 7.00
C PRO A 304 -26.35 -8.87 6.46
N SER A 305 -27.52 -8.58 5.90
CA SER A 305 -28.35 -9.62 5.26
C SER A 305 -27.72 -10.07 3.94
N ALA A 306 -28.02 -11.31 3.51
CA ALA A 306 -27.55 -11.82 2.23
C ALA A 306 -28.03 -10.96 1.04
N GLU A 307 -29.25 -10.40 1.12
CA GLU A 307 -29.78 -9.49 0.11
C GLU A 307 -28.95 -8.20 -0.01
N LEU A 308 -28.58 -7.61 1.12
CA LEU A 308 -27.74 -6.42 1.14
C LEU A 308 -26.33 -6.72 0.59
N CYS A 309 -25.73 -7.84 0.98
CA CYS A 309 -24.44 -8.25 0.43
C CYS A 309 -24.50 -8.49 -1.09
N ARG A 310 -25.59 -9.11 -1.59
CA ARG A 310 -25.79 -9.29 -3.04
C ARG A 310 -25.89 -7.96 -3.77
N ALA A 311 -26.59 -6.97 -3.21
CA ALA A 311 -26.67 -5.64 -3.80
C ALA A 311 -25.28 -5.00 -3.97
N TRP A 312 -24.40 -5.14 -2.97
CA TRP A 312 -23.01 -4.66 -3.06
C TRP A 312 -22.18 -5.42 -4.10
N ILE A 313 -22.32 -6.75 -4.15
CA ILE A 313 -21.64 -7.59 -5.15
C ILE A 313 -22.13 -7.24 -6.57
N ASP A 314 -23.42 -6.98 -6.75
CA ASP A 314 -23.99 -6.58 -8.04
C ASP A 314 -23.46 -5.22 -8.50
N ILE A 315 -23.21 -4.28 -7.58
CA ILE A 315 -22.47 -3.04 -7.90
C ILE A 315 -21.06 -3.39 -8.38
N CYS A 316 -20.33 -4.29 -7.71
CA CYS A 316 -19.00 -4.71 -8.16
C CYS A 316 -19.04 -5.34 -9.57
N ARG A 317 -20.03 -6.19 -9.86
CA ARG A 317 -20.25 -6.78 -11.19
C ARG A 317 -20.53 -5.73 -12.26
N ARG A 318 -21.39 -4.75 -11.95
CA ARG A 318 -21.74 -3.64 -12.86
C ARG A 318 -20.50 -2.87 -13.33
N PHE A 319 -19.52 -2.68 -12.46
CA PHE A 319 -18.28 -1.96 -12.76
C PHE A 319 -17.10 -2.87 -13.10
N ASN A 320 -17.31 -4.19 -13.17
CA ASN A 320 -16.25 -5.19 -13.32
C ASN A 320 -15.12 -5.04 -12.28
N ALA A 321 -15.49 -4.65 -11.06
CA ALA A 321 -14.59 -4.40 -9.96
C ALA A 321 -14.32 -5.66 -9.14
N LYS A 322 -13.09 -5.84 -8.67
CA LYS A 322 -12.66 -6.95 -7.82
C LYS A 322 -13.10 -6.76 -6.38
N TYR A 323 -13.37 -7.86 -5.66
CA TYR A 323 -13.70 -7.77 -4.25
C TYR A 323 -13.19 -8.93 -3.38
N LEU A 324 -12.93 -8.60 -2.12
CA LEU A 324 -12.57 -9.53 -1.04
C LEU A 324 -13.66 -9.52 0.03
N LEU A 325 -13.94 -10.69 0.61
CA LEU A 325 -14.80 -10.82 1.78
C LEU A 325 -13.91 -10.97 3.03
N CYS A 326 -13.84 -9.96 3.89
CA CYS A 326 -13.14 -10.07 5.16
C CYS A 326 -14.07 -10.73 6.19
N ASP A 327 -13.58 -11.75 6.89
CA ASP A 327 -14.26 -12.28 8.07
C ASP A 327 -13.52 -11.80 9.31
N TRP A 328 -14.26 -11.09 10.16
CA TRP A 328 -13.74 -10.49 11.38
C TRP A 328 -14.01 -11.41 12.57
N ARG A 329 -12.91 -11.86 13.21
CA ARG A 329 -12.81 -12.51 14.53
C ARG A 329 -14.17 -12.69 15.23
N THR A 330 -14.93 -13.72 14.86
CA THR A 330 -16.08 -14.25 15.60
C THR A 330 -17.30 -13.33 15.80
N SER A 331 -17.35 -12.11 15.26
CA SER A 331 -18.47 -11.18 15.53
C SER A 331 -19.32 -10.80 14.33
N CYS A 332 -18.79 -10.94 13.11
CA CYS A 332 -19.54 -10.69 11.87
C CYS A 332 -18.93 -11.50 10.74
N GLU A 333 -19.62 -12.56 10.30
CA GLU A 333 -19.26 -13.32 9.11
C GLU A 333 -20.23 -12.97 7.98
N PHE A 334 -19.83 -13.10 6.73
CA PHE A 334 -20.80 -13.07 5.64
C PHE A 334 -21.70 -14.31 5.70
N PRO A 335 -23.00 -14.19 5.33
CA PRO A 335 -23.86 -15.36 5.21
C PRO A 335 -23.24 -16.43 4.28
N SER A 336 -23.39 -17.70 4.63
CA SER A 336 -22.76 -18.83 3.90
C SER A 336 -23.10 -18.87 2.41
N GLU A 337 -24.31 -18.47 2.06
CA GLU A 337 -24.80 -18.34 0.69
C GLU A 337 -24.05 -17.26 -0.10
N VAL A 338 -23.63 -16.17 0.54
CA VAL A 338 -22.84 -15.10 -0.09
C VAL A 338 -21.45 -15.63 -0.44
N TYR A 339 -20.83 -16.43 0.45
CA TYR A 339 -19.57 -17.09 0.14
C TYR A 339 -19.69 -18.07 -1.05
N ALA A 340 -20.76 -18.86 -1.09
CA ALA A 340 -20.99 -19.82 -2.18
C ALA A 340 -21.26 -19.14 -3.53
N GLU A 341 -21.86 -17.94 -3.52
CA GLU A 341 -22.02 -17.09 -4.70
C GLU A 341 -20.69 -16.45 -5.12
N ALA A 342 -19.94 -15.90 -4.16
CA ALA A 342 -18.63 -15.29 -4.39
C ALA A 342 -17.62 -16.29 -4.96
N ALA A 343 -17.64 -17.55 -4.51
CA ALA A 343 -16.79 -18.63 -5.04
C ALA A 343 -16.96 -18.89 -6.55
N LYS A 344 -18.12 -18.51 -7.13
CA LYS A 344 -18.43 -18.67 -8.55
C LYS A 344 -18.26 -17.38 -9.34
N ASP A 345 -18.00 -16.27 -8.65
CA ASP A 345 -17.92 -14.95 -9.22
C ASP A 345 -16.48 -14.64 -9.66
N PRO A 346 -16.22 -14.34 -10.96
CA PRO A 346 -14.89 -14.00 -11.44
C PRO A 346 -14.33 -12.68 -10.86
N ASN A 347 -15.16 -11.90 -10.16
CA ASN A 347 -14.75 -10.69 -9.46
C ASN A 347 -14.38 -10.92 -8.00
N CYS A 348 -14.77 -12.04 -7.38
CA CYS A 348 -14.27 -12.38 -6.07
C CYS A 348 -12.81 -12.84 -6.17
N ILE A 349 -11.91 -12.19 -5.44
CA ILE A 349 -10.48 -12.55 -5.42
C ILE A 349 -10.09 -13.33 -4.16
N GLY A 350 -11.01 -13.52 -3.20
CA GLY A 350 -10.83 -14.39 -2.04
C GLY A 350 -11.52 -13.90 -0.76
N SER A 351 -11.17 -14.53 0.35
CA SER A 351 -11.53 -14.09 1.69
C SER A 351 -10.29 -13.70 2.49
N HIS A 352 -10.38 -12.54 3.13
CA HIS A 352 -9.26 -11.91 3.83
C HIS A 352 -9.30 -12.18 5.33
N ALA A 353 -8.27 -12.85 5.85
CA ALA A 353 -7.94 -12.88 7.27
C ALA A 353 -7.16 -11.62 7.63
N HIS A 354 -7.81 -10.68 8.32
CA HIS A 354 -7.15 -9.49 8.84
C HIS A 354 -6.18 -9.84 9.96
N GLU A 355 -4.89 -9.64 9.73
CA GLU A 355 -3.80 -9.93 10.68
C GLU A 355 -3.89 -11.36 11.26
N PRO A 356 -3.54 -12.41 10.49
CA PRO A 356 -3.67 -13.80 10.94
C PRO A 356 -2.89 -14.09 12.24
N TYR A 357 -1.73 -13.45 12.44
CA TYR A 357 -0.96 -13.57 13.68
C TYR A 357 -1.76 -13.11 14.92
N PHE A 358 -2.76 -12.27 14.73
CA PHE A 358 -3.57 -11.69 15.79
C PHE A 358 -4.74 -12.63 16.16
N MET A 359 -5.18 -13.47 15.23
CA MET A 359 -6.00 -14.64 15.55
C MET A 359 -5.29 -15.54 16.57
N MET A 360 -3.96 -15.56 16.56
CA MET A 360 -3.15 -16.28 17.54
C MET A 360 -3.13 -15.59 18.90
N VAL A 361 -3.27 -14.27 19.00
CA VAL A 361 -3.34 -13.61 20.32
C VAL A 361 -4.61 -14.01 21.06
N ASP A 362 -5.75 -14.00 20.35
CA ASP A 362 -7.02 -14.41 20.94
C ASP A 362 -7.11 -15.95 21.10
N LYS A 363 -6.52 -16.74 20.18
CA LYS A 363 -6.42 -18.21 20.31
C LYS A 363 -5.37 -18.67 21.31
N ALA A 364 -4.22 -18.03 21.48
CA ALA A 364 -3.18 -18.44 22.45
C ALA A 364 -3.66 -18.24 23.89
N ALA A 365 -4.56 -17.27 24.12
CA ALA A 365 -5.30 -17.18 25.38
C ALA A 365 -6.24 -18.38 25.61
N ALA A 366 -6.65 -19.09 24.55
CA ALA A 366 -7.67 -20.15 24.57
C ALA A 366 -7.17 -21.57 24.16
N SER A 367 -5.98 -21.71 23.59
CA SER A 367 -5.43 -22.94 23.00
C SER A 367 -4.22 -23.42 23.81
N PRO A 368 -4.36 -24.52 24.57
CA PRO A 368 -3.27 -25.11 25.34
C PRO A 368 -2.08 -25.50 24.46
N GLU A 369 -2.30 -26.01 23.24
CA GLU A 369 -1.22 -26.43 22.33
C GLU A 369 -0.30 -25.28 21.92
N LEU A 370 -0.87 -24.09 21.71
CA LEU A 370 -0.11 -22.88 21.38
C LEU A 370 0.64 -22.34 22.61
N ARG A 371 -0.04 -22.27 23.76
CA ARG A 371 0.55 -21.77 25.00
C ARG A 371 1.65 -22.70 25.54
N ASP A 372 1.46 -24.01 25.41
CA ASP A 372 2.26 -25.04 26.06
C ASP A 372 3.37 -25.61 25.13
N ALA A 373 3.59 -24.99 23.95
CA ALA A 373 4.67 -25.35 23.03
C ALA A 373 6.04 -25.44 23.76
N LYS A 374 6.80 -26.51 23.61
CA LYS A 374 8.01 -26.72 24.42
C LYS A 374 9.27 -26.13 23.81
N ASP A 375 9.26 -25.94 22.50
CA ASP A 375 10.36 -25.41 21.71
C ASP A 375 9.87 -24.73 20.43
N PHE A 376 10.80 -24.20 19.62
CA PHE A 376 10.46 -23.53 18.36
C PHE A 376 9.83 -24.47 17.32
N LYS A 377 10.07 -25.79 17.38
CA LYS A 377 9.42 -26.77 16.48
C LYS A 377 7.95 -26.94 16.84
N ASP A 378 7.65 -27.06 18.12
CA ASP A 378 6.28 -27.13 18.62
C ASP A 378 5.52 -25.85 18.28
N ALA A 379 6.14 -24.68 18.47
CA ALA A 379 5.56 -23.38 18.13
C ALA A 379 5.29 -23.26 16.62
N HIS A 380 6.25 -23.61 15.76
CA HIS A 380 6.08 -23.62 14.30
C HIS A 380 4.88 -24.48 13.88
N ARG A 381 4.85 -25.73 14.33
CA ARG A 381 3.78 -26.68 13.99
C ARG A 381 2.41 -26.16 14.44
N ALA A 382 2.32 -25.65 15.67
CA ALA A 382 1.06 -25.16 16.20
C ALA A 382 0.59 -23.88 15.49
N PHE A 383 1.52 -22.99 15.09
CA PHE A 383 1.23 -21.84 14.23
C PHE A 383 0.64 -22.26 12.89
N ILE A 384 1.34 -23.16 12.18
CA ILE A 384 0.89 -23.63 10.85
C ILE A 384 -0.47 -24.30 10.96
N ALA A 385 -0.71 -25.15 11.96
CA ALA A 385 -2.00 -25.81 12.18
C ALA A 385 -3.14 -24.80 12.39
N SER A 386 -2.92 -23.79 13.25
CA SER A 386 -3.91 -22.74 13.53
C SER A 386 -4.26 -21.90 12.30
N MET A 387 -3.26 -21.56 11.48
CA MET A 387 -3.46 -20.85 10.22
C MET A 387 -4.16 -21.71 9.17
N LYS A 388 -3.82 -23.00 9.11
CA LYS A 388 -4.39 -23.96 8.18
C LYS A 388 -5.89 -24.17 8.39
N GLU A 389 -6.39 -24.09 9.63
CA GLU A 389 -7.83 -24.11 9.89
C GLU A 389 -8.58 -23.03 9.09
N TRP A 390 -8.02 -21.83 8.99
CA TRP A 390 -8.63 -20.75 8.19
C TRP A 390 -8.60 -21.07 6.70
N VAL A 391 -7.43 -21.49 6.21
CA VAL A 391 -7.22 -21.83 4.79
C VAL A 391 -8.18 -22.95 4.37
N ASP A 392 -8.28 -24.01 5.18
CA ASP A 392 -9.15 -25.16 4.90
C ASP A 392 -10.64 -24.75 4.90
N ARG A 393 -11.06 -23.80 5.75
CA ARG A 393 -12.42 -23.22 5.70
C ARG A 393 -12.68 -22.45 4.39
N CYS A 394 -11.72 -21.64 3.94
CA CYS A 394 -11.83 -20.94 2.66
C CYS A 394 -11.94 -21.95 1.50
N HIS A 395 -11.07 -22.97 1.49
CA HIS A 395 -11.07 -24.00 0.46
C HIS A 395 -12.37 -24.82 0.45
N ALA A 396 -12.94 -25.13 1.62
CA ALA A 396 -14.23 -25.80 1.73
C ALA A 396 -15.39 -24.98 1.13
N LEU A 397 -15.27 -23.65 1.13
CA LEU A 397 -16.20 -22.71 0.50
C LEU A 397 -15.88 -22.43 -0.98
N GLY A 398 -14.78 -22.96 -1.51
CA GLY A 398 -14.34 -22.72 -2.89
C GLY A 398 -13.73 -21.33 -3.12
N ILE A 399 -13.30 -20.64 -2.07
CA ILE A 399 -12.69 -19.30 -2.14
C ILE A 399 -11.21 -19.34 -1.77
N LYS A 400 -10.42 -18.45 -2.35
CA LYS A 400 -9.00 -18.30 -2.02
C LYS A 400 -8.82 -17.69 -0.64
N ALA A 401 -7.79 -18.09 0.09
CA ALA A 401 -7.42 -17.50 1.36
C ALA A 401 -6.42 -16.36 1.16
N ALA A 402 -6.75 -15.17 1.67
CA ALA A 402 -5.89 -14.00 1.69
C ALA A 402 -5.53 -13.63 3.14
N ALA A 403 -4.30 -13.14 3.36
CA ALA A 403 -3.81 -12.72 4.67
C ALA A 403 -3.42 -11.23 4.64
N GLY A 404 -3.91 -10.44 5.59
CA GLY A 404 -3.36 -9.13 5.92
C GLY A 404 -2.17 -9.32 6.84
N GLU A 405 -0.95 -9.25 6.32
CA GLU A 405 0.24 -9.62 7.07
C GLU A 405 1.02 -8.38 7.47
N ALA A 406 1.03 -8.06 8.77
CA ALA A 406 1.72 -6.90 9.33
C ALA A 406 3.16 -7.21 9.81
N SER A 407 3.50 -8.49 9.83
CA SER A 407 4.75 -9.05 10.34
C SER A 407 5.52 -9.82 9.28
N TRP A 408 6.74 -10.22 9.60
CA TRP A 408 7.57 -11.01 8.69
C TRP A 408 7.19 -12.50 8.66
N LEU A 409 6.07 -12.89 9.27
CA LEU A 409 5.54 -14.26 9.25
C LEU A 409 4.84 -14.62 7.93
N ALA A 410 4.88 -13.75 6.91
CA ALA A 410 4.43 -14.07 5.55
C ALA A 410 5.00 -15.40 5.03
N VAL A 411 6.24 -15.74 5.41
CA VAL A 411 6.87 -17.03 5.05
C VAL A 411 6.05 -18.23 5.52
N TYR A 412 5.46 -18.16 6.72
CA TYR A 412 4.64 -19.21 7.32
C TYR A 412 3.18 -19.15 6.88
N ASN A 413 2.64 -17.96 6.57
CA ASN A 413 1.29 -17.89 5.98
C ASN A 413 1.24 -18.62 4.63
N VAL A 414 2.24 -18.41 3.77
CA VAL A 414 2.28 -19.14 2.49
C VAL A 414 2.56 -20.63 2.71
N GLU A 415 3.28 -21.02 3.77
CA GLU A 415 3.42 -22.43 4.16
C GLU A 415 2.09 -23.04 4.62
N ALA A 416 1.27 -22.30 5.37
CA ALA A 416 -0.05 -22.73 5.82
C ALA A 416 -1.08 -22.87 4.67
N GLY A 417 -0.81 -22.23 3.52
CA GLY A 417 -1.56 -22.41 2.28
C GLY A 417 -2.29 -21.17 1.77
N PHE A 418 -2.04 -19.98 2.33
CA PHE A 418 -2.59 -18.73 1.81
C PHE A 418 -2.14 -18.46 0.36
N GLU A 419 -3.08 -18.09 -0.51
CA GLU A 419 -2.83 -17.77 -1.93
C GLU A 419 -2.71 -16.27 -2.22
N GLN A 420 -2.92 -15.43 -1.22
CA GLN A 420 -2.73 -13.99 -1.33
C GLN A 420 -2.16 -13.42 -0.02
N ILE A 421 -1.04 -12.72 -0.12
CA ILE A 421 -0.42 -12.04 1.04
C ILE A 421 -0.48 -10.53 0.79
N ASN A 422 -1.30 -9.85 1.59
CA ASN A 422 -1.46 -8.41 1.59
C ASN A 422 -0.57 -7.81 2.68
N ALA A 423 0.61 -7.28 2.32
CA ALA A 423 1.51 -6.68 3.31
C ALA A 423 0.92 -5.40 3.91
N GLU A 424 0.89 -5.36 5.23
CA GLU A 424 0.44 -4.28 6.08
C GLU A 424 1.62 -3.72 6.86
N ALA A 425 2.54 -3.03 6.16
CA ALA A 425 3.82 -2.70 6.76
C ALA A 425 3.70 -1.67 7.89
N VAL A 426 3.90 -2.13 9.13
CA VAL A 426 3.97 -1.30 10.35
C VAL A 426 5.37 -0.70 10.53
N THR A 427 6.41 -1.47 10.18
CA THR A 427 7.82 -1.08 10.26
C THR A 427 8.55 -1.52 8.99
N GLY A 428 9.73 -0.93 8.72
CA GLY A 428 10.64 -1.34 7.66
C GLY A 428 9.95 -1.77 6.35
N PHE A 429 9.40 -0.83 5.58
CA PHE A 429 8.57 -1.16 4.42
C PHE A 429 9.35 -1.98 3.38
N SER A 430 10.54 -1.52 3.01
CA SER A 430 11.38 -2.21 2.03
C SER A 430 11.71 -3.67 2.41
N PRO A 431 12.19 -3.98 3.63
CA PRO A 431 12.45 -5.36 3.99
C PRO A 431 11.16 -6.18 4.13
N HIS A 432 10.05 -5.62 4.64
CA HIS A 432 8.77 -6.34 4.67
C HIS A 432 8.28 -6.72 3.25
N PHE A 433 8.40 -5.81 2.28
CA PHE A 433 8.13 -6.13 0.88
C PHE A 433 9.05 -7.25 0.38
N GLY A 434 10.32 -7.26 0.81
CA GLY A 434 11.27 -8.34 0.55
C GLY A 434 10.83 -9.70 1.11
N VAL A 435 10.25 -9.73 2.31
CA VAL A 435 9.71 -10.96 2.93
C VAL A 435 8.57 -11.52 2.10
N VAL A 436 7.60 -10.70 1.73
CA VAL A 436 6.46 -11.19 0.93
C VAL A 436 6.94 -11.69 -0.43
N ARG A 437 7.77 -10.92 -1.14
CA ARG A 437 8.33 -11.37 -2.42
C ARG A 437 9.10 -12.68 -2.30
N GLY A 438 9.96 -12.81 -1.30
CA GLY A 438 10.73 -14.03 -1.05
C GLY A 438 9.84 -15.24 -0.73
N ALA A 439 8.77 -15.04 0.05
CA ALA A 439 7.78 -16.08 0.35
C ALA A 439 7.04 -16.57 -0.91
N LEU A 440 6.83 -15.71 -1.90
CA LEU A 440 6.12 -16.00 -3.14
C LEU A 440 7.01 -16.64 -4.23
N ARG A 441 8.34 -16.57 -4.12
CA ARG A 441 9.24 -17.07 -5.18
C ARG A 441 9.02 -18.55 -5.48
N GLY A 442 8.78 -18.86 -6.76
CA GLY A 442 8.49 -20.22 -7.23
C GLY A 442 7.05 -20.69 -6.96
N ARG A 443 6.14 -19.78 -6.59
CA ARG A 443 4.73 -20.06 -6.35
C ARG A 443 3.86 -19.14 -7.23
N PRO A 444 3.65 -19.47 -8.51
CA PRO A 444 2.95 -18.60 -9.46
C PRO A 444 1.48 -18.33 -9.10
N ASN A 445 0.88 -19.19 -8.26
CA ASN A 445 -0.51 -19.06 -7.82
C ASN A 445 -0.69 -18.20 -6.57
N VAL A 446 0.41 -17.73 -5.96
CA VAL A 446 0.37 -16.88 -4.76
C VAL A 446 0.60 -15.43 -5.17
N THR A 447 -0.27 -14.55 -4.73
CA THR A 447 -0.29 -13.14 -5.14
C THR A 447 0.15 -12.21 -4.04
N PHE A 448 0.76 -11.09 -4.45
CA PHE A 448 1.24 -10.04 -3.55
C PHE A 448 0.26 -8.88 -3.57
N GLY A 449 -0.23 -8.45 -2.42
CA GLY A 449 -1.02 -7.23 -2.29
C GLY A 449 -0.55 -6.37 -1.12
N HIS A 450 -1.29 -5.31 -0.85
CA HIS A 450 -1.01 -4.38 0.23
C HIS A 450 -2.27 -3.84 0.86
N HIS A 451 -2.22 -3.85 2.18
CA HIS A 451 -3.18 -3.23 3.07
C HIS A 451 -2.51 -1.97 3.66
N ILE A 452 -3.00 -0.78 3.31
CA ILE A 452 -2.38 0.48 3.73
C ILE A 452 -3.25 1.18 4.79
N ALA A 453 -2.88 0.99 6.05
CA ALA A 453 -3.45 1.70 7.18
C ALA A 453 -2.90 3.14 7.27
N ILE A 454 -3.54 4.07 6.54
CA ILE A 454 -3.09 5.47 6.48
C ILE A 454 -3.07 6.07 7.89
N GLU A 455 -4.13 5.89 8.67
CA GLU A 455 -4.29 6.51 9.98
C GLU A 455 -3.31 6.00 11.00
N TRP A 456 -3.21 4.68 11.09
CA TRP A 456 -2.46 3.97 12.11
C TRP A 456 -0.96 3.99 11.85
N TYR A 457 -0.53 3.67 10.62
CA TYR A 457 0.87 3.37 10.36
C TYR A 457 1.61 4.45 9.58
N LEU A 458 0.93 5.50 9.11
CA LEU A 458 1.58 6.65 8.47
C LEU A 458 1.67 7.85 9.40
N GLY A 459 1.73 7.64 10.72
CA GLY A 459 2.12 8.62 11.76
C GLY A 459 1.20 9.84 11.90
N TYR A 460 1.54 10.76 12.80
CA TYR A 460 0.75 11.96 13.13
C TYR A 460 1.54 13.25 12.83
N PRO A 461 0.92 14.42 12.54
CA PRO A 461 -0.51 14.77 12.35
C PRO A 461 -1.06 14.44 10.95
N TYR A 462 -2.36 14.72 10.74
CA TYR A 462 -3.06 14.43 9.48
C TYR A 462 -2.86 15.58 8.49
N ASP A 463 -1.65 15.64 7.94
CA ASP A 463 -1.20 16.72 7.07
C ASP A 463 -0.80 16.23 5.67
N ASN A 464 -0.36 17.17 4.82
CA ASN A 464 0.13 16.87 3.48
C ASN A 464 1.36 15.93 3.46
N LEU A 465 2.13 15.86 4.55
CA LEU A 465 3.28 14.94 4.64
C LEU A 465 2.81 13.51 4.91
N LYS A 466 1.74 13.32 5.69
CA LYS A 466 1.06 12.02 5.81
C LYS A 466 0.49 11.54 4.46
N THR A 467 -0.23 12.41 3.74
CA THR A 467 -0.70 12.11 2.38
C THR A 467 0.46 11.80 1.42
N HIS A 468 1.58 12.52 1.54
CA HIS A 468 2.76 12.21 0.72
C HIS A 468 3.37 10.85 1.05
N ARG A 469 3.43 10.44 2.32
CA ARG A 469 3.86 9.10 2.72
C ARG A 469 2.92 8.01 2.18
N PHE A 470 1.62 8.26 2.17
CA PHE A 470 0.63 7.36 1.56
C PHE A 470 0.90 7.15 0.07
N ARG A 471 1.13 8.26 -0.67
CA ARG A 471 1.52 8.20 -2.09
C ARG A 471 2.78 7.39 -2.33
N LEU A 472 3.83 7.61 -1.53
CA LEU A 472 5.08 6.87 -1.65
C LEU A 472 4.90 5.38 -1.35
N PHE A 473 4.10 5.04 -0.34
CA PHE A 473 3.75 3.66 -0.04
C PHE A 473 3.11 3.00 -1.27
N ALA A 474 2.07 3.61 -1.84
CA ALA A 474 1.38 3.07 -3.02
C ALA A 474 2.34 2.85 -4.21
N TYR A 475 3.25 3.81 -4.46
CA TYR A 475 4.26 3.67 -5.52
C TYR A 475 5.24 2.53 -5.26
N LEU A 476 5.81 2.45 -4.05
CA LEU A 476 6.77 1.38 -3.72
C LEU A 476 6.10 0.01 -3.79
N THR A 477 4.90 -0.12 -3.24
CA THR A 477 4.06 -1.30 -3.40
C THR A 477 3.93 -1.73 -4.87
N TRP A 478 3.61 -0.78 -5.76
CA TRP A 478 3.45 -1.08 -7.18
C TRP A 478 4.78 -1.46 -7.84
N THR A 479 5.86 -0.73 -7.59
CA THR A 479 7.18 -1.04 -8.20
C THR A 479 7.74 -2.37 -7.69
N HIS A 480 7.34 -2.79 -6.48
CA HIS A 480 7.70 -4.08 -5.89
C HIS A 480 6.79 -5.25 -6.30
N GLY A 481 5.85 -5.04 -7.23
CA GLY A 481 5.05 -6.12 -7.82
C GLY A 481 3.71 -6.38 -7.13
N GLY A 482 3.24 -5.45 -6.29
CA GLY A 482 1.90 -5.52 -5.70
C GLY A 482 0.81 -5.55 -6.78
N GLN A 483 -0.06 -6.55 -6.71
CA GLN A 483 -1.22 -6.76 -7.58
C GLN A 483 -2.50 -6.18 -7.01
N TYR A 484 -2.56 -6.00 -5.70
CA TYR A 484 -3.70 -5.40 -5.00
C TYR A 484 -3.17 -4.30 -4.09
N VAL A 485 -3.70 -3.09 -4.21
CA VAL A 485 -3.24 -1.93 -3.44
C VAL A 485 -4.45 -1.19 -2.92
N TYR A 486 -4.68 -1.26 -1.62
CA TYR A 486 -5.86 -0.63 -1.04
C TYR A 486 -5.57 0.12 0.24
N ALA A 487 -6.28 1.24 0.42
CA ALA A 487 -6.26 2.00 1.65
C ALA A 487 -7.32 1.48 2.61
N GLU A 488 -6.93 1.25 3.86
CA GLU A 488 -7.85 0.86 4.94
C GLU A 488 -8.84 1.99 5.26
N ASN A 489 -8.28 3.18 5.46
CA ASN A 489 -8.96 4.31 6.07
C ASN A 489 -8.53 5.63 5.42
N SER A 490 -9.09 6.75 5.87
CA SER A 490 -8.72 8.12 5.43
C SER A 490 -8.94 8.48 3.96
N LEU A 491 -9.66 7.67 3.18
CA LEU A 491 -10.15 8.09 1.86
C LEU A 491 -11.41 8.94 1.97
N PHE A 492 -12.34 8.55 2.84
CA PHE A 492 -13.61 9.25 3.02
C PHE A 492 -13.74 9.82 4.41
N PHE A 493 -13.34 9.06 5.42
CA PHE A 493 -13.39 9.50 6.81
C PHE A 493 -12.07 9.20 7.46
N SER A 494 -11.75 9.96 8.51
CA SER A 494 -10.70 9.57 9.42
C SER A 494 -11.12 9.67 10.86
N ASN A 495 -10.65 8.78 11.73
CA ASN A 495 -11.18 8.64 13.09
C ASN A 495 -10.14 8.35 14.18
N SER A 496 -9.00 7.75 13.84
CA SER A 496 -8.16 7.09 14.84
C SER A 496 -7.47 8.06 15.81
N TYR A 497 -6.99 9.20 15.28
CA TYR A 497 -6.31 10.25 16.05
C TYR A 497 -6.98 11.62 15.86
N GLU A 498 -7.43 11.92 14.64
CA GLU A 498 -8.17 13.14 14.29
C GLU A 498 -9.37 12.80 13.41
N ARG A 499 -10.52 13.42 13.71
CA ARG A 499 -11.72 13.28 12.89
C ARG A 499 -11.64 14.21 11.67
N HIS A 500 -11.71 13.61 10.48
CA HIS A 500 -11.96 14.32 9.24
C HIS A 500 -13.15 13.71 8.51
N ASP A 501 -13.94 14.59 7.90
CA ASP A 501 -15.07 14.25 7.05
C ASP A 501 -14.66 14.24 5.56
N PRO A 502 -15.49 13.69 4.65
CA PRO A 502 -15.06 13.49 3.27
C PRO A 502 -14.72 14.76 2.51
N GLU A 503 -15.30 15.90 2.88
CA GLU A 503 -14.98 17.20 2.29
C GLU A 503 -13.68 17.83 2.81
N ASP A 504 -13.12 17.32 3.91
CA ASP A 504 -11.94 17.91 4.49
C ASP A 504 -10.73 17.67 3.59
N HIS A 505 -9.77 18.60 3.68
CA HIS A 505 -8.57 18.60 2.82
C HIS A 505 -7.84 17.26 2.83
N PHE A 506 -7.68 16.63 4.00
CA PHE A 506 -6.91 15.39 4.14
C PHE A 506 -7.53 14.19 3.40
N PRO A 507 -8.81 13.79 3.65
CA PRO A 507 -9.47 12.76 2.84
C PRO A 507 -9.58 13.12 1.36
N ALA A 508 -9.88 14.37 1.02
CA ALA A 508 -9.98 14.82 -0.36
C ALA A 508 -8.66 14.65 -1.14
N GLU A 509 -7.53 15.02 -0.52
CA GLU A 509 -6.21 14.86 -1.11
C GLU A 509 -5.80 13.39 -1.20
N ASN A 510 -6.13 12.55 -0.21
CA ASN A 510 -5.87 11.10 -0.29
C ASN A 510 -6.64 10.45 -1.45
N ARG A 511 -7.89 10.87 -1.72
CA ARG A 511 -8.64 10.43 -2.91
C ARG A 511 -7.96 10.90 -4.21
N SER A 512 -7.48 12.14 -4.25
CA SER A 512 -6.72 12.66 -5.41
C SER A 512 -5.45 11.83 -5.66
N VAL A 513 -4.72 11.45 -4.62
CA VAL A 513 -3.55 10.57 -4.70
C VAL A 513 -3.92 9.19 -5.25
N LEU A 514 -4.92 8.52 -4.66
CA LEU A 514 -5.32 7.17 -5.08
C LEU A 514 -5.80 7.17 -6.54
N ARG A 515 -6.56 8.19 -6.94
CA ARG A 515 -7.05 8.40 -8.30
C ARG A 515 -5.91 8.52 -9.31
N ARG A 516 -4.93 9.39 -9.05
CA ARG A 516 -3.75 9.56 -9.92
C ARG A 516 -2.91 8.30 -9.99
N PHE A 517 -2.78 7.60 -8.86
CA PHE A 517 -2.10 6.31 -8.81
C PHE A 517 -2.81 5.28 -9.69
N TYR A 518 -4.15 5.17 -9.60
CA TYR A 518 -4.94 4.28 -10.44
C TYR A 518 -4.80 4.60 -11.95
N ASP A 519 -4.83 5.88 -12.32
CA ASP A 519 -4.58 6.29 -13.72
C ASP A 519 -3.17 5.88 -14.18
N MET A 520 -2.16 6.07 -13.33
CA MET A 520 -0.77 5.73 -13.65
C MET A 520 -0.60 4.21 -13.89
N VAL A 521 -1.10 3.36 -12.98
CA VAL A 521 -0.88 1.90 -13.10
C VAL A 521 -1.58 1.31 -14.32
N ARG A 522 -2.64 1.94 -14.84
CA ARG A 522 -3.30 1.58 -16.11
C ARG A 522 -2.48 1.95 -17.34
N VAL A 523 -1.68 3.01 -17.27
CA VAL A 523 -0.81 3.46 -18.37
C VAL A 523 0.56 2.79 -18.32
N GLN A 524 0.99 2.29 -17.16
CA GLN A 524 2.29 1.68 -16.93
C GLN A 524 2.15 0.16 -16.63
N PRO A 525 1.82 -0.68 -17.63
CA PRO A 525 1.83 -2.12 -17.41
C PRO A 525 3.24 -2.59 -17.02
N ARG A 526 3.33 -3.35 -15.91
CA ARG A 526 4.59 -3.97 -15.49
C ARG A 526 4.77 -5.28 -16.23
N THR A 527 5.74 -5.34 -17.12
CA THR A 527 6.04 -6.53 -17.93
C THR A 527 7.36 -7.17 -17.50
N GLY A 528 7.49 -8.47 -17.76
CA GLY A 528 8.62 -9.28 -17.32
C GLY A 528 8.56 -9.69 -15.84
N GLU A 529 9.70 -10.10 -15.29
CA GLU A 529 9.84 -10.55 -13.90
C GLU A 529 10.67 -9.56 -13.08
N GLN A 530 10.28 -9.37 -11.83
CA GLN A 530 11.07 -8.58 -10.89
C GLN A 530 12.36 -9.30 -10.50
N CYS A 531 13.48 -8.60 -10.69
CA CYS A 531 14.82 -9.08 -10.39
C CYS A 531 15.23 -8.72 -8.95
N ALA A 532 15.85 -9.67 -8.26
CA ALA A 532 16.50 -9.50 -6.97
C ALA A 532 17.74 -10.41 -6.94
N GLU A 533 18.93 -9.82 -6.87
CA GLU A 533 20.20 -10.57 -6.81
C GLU A 533 20.60 -10.93 -5.38
N LEU A 534 20.06 -10.19 -4.41
CA LEU A 534 20.37 -10.29 -2.99
C LEU A 534 19.19 -10.90 -2.24
N ALA A 535 19.48 -11.84 -1.35
CA ALA A 535 18.51 -12.30 -0.37
C ALA A 535 19.12 -12.44 1.02
N ALA A 536 18.38 -11.94 2.01
CA ALA A 536 18.60 -12.29 3.41
C ALA A 536 17.80 -13.55 3.73
N ILE A 537 18.39 -14.44 4.54
CA ILE A 537 17.79 -15.71 4.89
C ILE A 537 16.93 -15.56 6.14
N TYR A 538 15.64 -15.85 6.00
CA TYR A 538 14.77 -16.19 7.12
C TYR A 538 15.10 -17.61 7.55
N GLY A 539 15.81 -17.77 8.67
CA GLY A 539 16.37 -19.04 9.06
C GLY A 539 15.32 -20.08 9.47
N ASN A 540 15.79 -21.32 9.67
CA ASN A 540 14.91 -22.41 10.06
C ASN A 540 14.42 -22.20 11.50
N LEU A 541 13.10 -22.24 11.69
CA LEU A 541 12.42 -21.96 12.96
C LEU A 541 12.65 -20.53 13.51
N GLU A 542 12.99 -19.58 12.62
CA GLU A 542 13.03 -18.16 12.94
C GLU A 542 11.62 -17.61 13.19
N SER A 543 11.51 -16.51 13.92
CA SER A 543 10.24 -15.92 14.32
C SER A 543 10.29 -14.40 14.46
N ILE A 544 11.16 -13.71 13.71
CA ILE A 544 11.11 -12.24 13.65
C ILE A 544 9.75 -11.78 13.10
N PHE A 545 9.14 -10.81 13.80
CA PHE A 545 7.91 -10.12 13.39
C PHE A 545 8.21 -8.77 12.75
N TRP A 546 8.95 -7.91 13.45
CA TRP A 546 9.34 -6.56 13.03
C TRP A 546 10.55 -6.08 13.84
N TYR A 547 11.06 -4.88 13.51
CA TYR A 547 12.11 -4.22 14.29
C TYR A 547 11.54 -3.52 15.53
N ASP A 548 12.04 -3.87 16.70
CA ASP A 548 11.61 -3.28 17.98
C ASP A 548 11.84 -1.75 18.04
N ASP A 549 12.90 -1.23 17.41
CA ASP A 549 13.24 0.20 17.39
C ASP A 549 12.63 1.00 16.21
N ASP A 550 11.76 0.38 15.40
CA ASP A 550 10.97 1.06 14.35
C ASP A 550 9.48 1.16 14.68
N VAL A 551 9.04 0.65 15.83
CA VAL A 551 7.64 0.73 16.23
C VAL A 551 7.26 2.18 16.45
N LEU A 552 6.11 2.58 15.92
CA LEU A 552 5.55 3.91 16.14
C LEU A 552 5.38 4.17 17.65
N PRO A 553 5.84 5.30 18.16
CA PRO A 553 5.54 5.77 19.51
C PRO A 553 4.04 5.74 19.87
N GLU A 554 3.16 6.02 18.92
CA GLU A 554 1.70 5.92 19.08
C GLU A 554 1.23 4.47 19.33
N MET A 555 2.05 3.49 18.94
CA MET A 555 1.87 2.06 19.18
C MET A 555 2.72 1.52 20.33
N ASP A 556 3.52 2.34 21.03
CA ASP A 556 4.39 1.90 22.13
C ASP A 556 3.58 1.32 23.32
N SER A 557 2.31 1.73 23.44
CA SER A 557 1.37 1.17 24.42
C SER A 557 0.69 -0.14 23.98
N THR A 558 0.82 -0.52 22.70
CA THR A 558 0.33 -1.82 22.24
C THR A 558 1.24 -2.92 22.79
N SER A 559 0.64 -3.95 23.40
CA SER A 559 1.41 -5.08 23.92
C SER A 559 2.33 -5.61 22.82
N ARG A 560 3.60 -5.90 23.12
CA ARG A 560 4.52 -6.54 22.18
C ARG A 560 3.97 -7.92 21.79
N TRP A 561 3.12 -7.97 20.76
CA TRP A 561 2.29 -9.13 20.43
C TRP A 561 3.11 -10.38 20.12
N ASP A 562 4.33 -10.20 19.65
CA ASP A 562 5.35 -11.22 19.45
C ASP A 562 5.74 -11.96 20.75
N GLN A 563 5.64 -11.31 21.91
CA GLN A 563 5.91 -11.91 23.24
C GLN A 563 4.89 -12.96 23.65
N LEU A 564 3.70 -12.98 23.05
CA LEU A 564 2.62 -13.88 23.48
C LEU A 564 2.79 -15.31 22.95
N PHE A 565 3.62 -15.53 21.94
CA PHE A 565 3.72 -16.84 21.29
C PHE A 565 5.16 -17.30 21.03
N TRP A 566 5.92 -16.55 20.22
CA TRP A 566 7.28 -16.94 19.83
C TRP A 566 8.35 -16.42 20.80
N ASN A 567 8.14 -15.24 21.41
CA ASN A 567 9.08 -14.64 22.36
C ASN A 567 8.72 -14.89 23.84
N LYS A 568 8.06 -16.02 24.16
CA LYS A 568 7.99 -16.48 25.56
C LYS A 568 9.35 -16.95 26.08
N TRP A 569 10.23 -17.32 25.16
CA TRP A 569 11.66 -17.46 25.42
C TRP A 569 12.36 -16.17 25.02
N ASP A 570 13.49 -15.83 25.67
CA ASP A 570 14.22 -14.59 25.40
C ASP A 570 14.90 -14.64 24.00
N GLY A 571 14.10 -14.50 22.94
CA GLY A 571 14.52 -14.44 21.54
C GLY A 571 15.02 -13.04 21.14
N SER A 572 15.06 -12.11 22.09
CA SER A 572 15.47 -10.73 21.85
C SER A 572 16.93 -10.59 21.39
N PHE A 573 17.79 -11.58 21.64
CA PHE A 573 19.22 -11.45 21.33
C PHE A 573 19.54 -11.49 19.83
N CYS A 574 18.74 -12.19 19.00
CA CYS A 574 19.05 -12.32 17.57
C CYS A 574 18.34 -11.26 16.70
N LYS A 575 17.25 -10.66 17.19
CA LYS A 575 16.52 -9.63 16.43
C LYS A 575 17.38 -8.43 16.02
N PRO A 576 18.26 -7.85 16.88
CA PRO A 576 19.07 -6.71 16.49
C PRO A 576 20.00 -7.02 15.30
N ALA A 577 20.38 -8.28 15.10
CA ALA A 577 21.21 -8.70 13.98
C ALA A 577 20.58 -8.39 12.62
N TRP A 578 19.24 -8.42 12.52
CA TRP A 578 18.52 -8.07 11.31
C TRP A 578 18.70 -6.61 10.89
N ARG A 579 19.16 -5.72 11.78
CA ARG A 579 19.56 -4.35 11.41
C ARG A 579 20.78 -4.32 10.51
N ALA A 580 21.58 -5.38 10.47
CA ALA A 580 22.65 -5.48 9.48
C ALA A 580 22.15 -5.30 8.04
N LEU A 581 20.87 -5.62 7.77
CA LEU A 581 20.21 -5.43 6.49
C LEU A 581 20.22 -3.97 5.99
N ASP A 582 20.37 -2.98 6.88
CA ASP A 582 20.55 -1.57 6.51
C ASP A 582 21.79 -1.37 5.62
N GLY A 583 22.75 -2.31 5.65
CA GLY A 583 23.90 -2.32 4.74
C GLY A 583 23.52 -2.50 3.26
N TRP A 584 22.36 -3.10 2.97
CA TRP A 584 21.77 -3.21 1.63
C TRP A 584 20.54 -2.34 1.42
N LEU A 585 19.78 -2.09 2.50
CA LEU A 585 18.57 -1.27 2.52
C LEU A 585 18.75 -0.07 3.46
N PRO A 586 19.67 0.86 3.16
CA PRO A 586 19.95 1.97 4.06
C PRO A 586 18.70 2.85 4.23
N PRO A 587 18.26 3.10 5.48
CA PRO A 587 17.09 3.92 5.74
C PRO A 587 17.34 5.37 5.33
N LEU A 588 16.27 6.09 4.98
CA LEU A 588 16.33 7.52 4.73
C LEU A 588 16.85 8.25 5.98
N GLU A 589 17.85 9.12 5.81
CA GLU A 589 18.33 9.97 6.89
C GLU A 589 17.24 10.96 7.33
N ILE A 590 16.94 10.99 8.62
CA ILE A 590 15.90 11.85 9.20
C ILE A 590 16.48 13.23 9.54
N GLU A 591 15.89 14.26 8.93
CA GLU A 591 16.24 15.66 9.18
C GLU A 591 15.99 16.02 10.65
N PRO A 592 16.85 16.85 11.28
CA PRO A 592 16.78 17.14 12.72
C PRO A 592 15.40 17.56 13.23
N TYR A 593 14.64 18.35 12.46
CA TYR A 593 13.31 18.82 12.86
C TYR A 593 12.22 17.73 12.80
N ASN A 594 12.44 16.67 12.02
CA ASN A 594 11.52 15.53 11.92
C ASN A 594 11.83 14.42 12.93
N LYS A 595 12.98 14.46 13.62
CA LYS A 595 13.32 13.46 14.65
C LYS A 595 12.27 13.38 15.78
N ASN A 596 11.54 14.48 16.02
CA ASN A 596 10.45 14.54 17.00
C ASN A 596 9.10 14.02 16.45
N ARG A 597 8.99 13.76 15.14
CA ARG A 597 7.73 13.35 14.48
C ARG A 597 7.57 11.83 14.41
N THR A 598 8.13 11.10 15.37
CA THR A 598 7.85 9.67 15.65
C THR A 598 8.15 8.67 14.51
N ILE A 599 8.67 9.11 13.36
CA ILE A 599 8.95 8.29 12.18
C ILE A 599 10.46 8.12 12.02
N LEU A 600 10.99 6.93 12.33
CA LEU A 600 12.44 6.75 12.39
C LEU A 600 13.03 6.12 11.12
N LYS A 601 12.42 5.10 10.49
CA LYS A 601 13.07 4.33 9.39
C LYS A 601 12.15 3.55 8.40
N TRP A 602 10.99 4.06 7.99
CA TRP A 602 10.08 3.29 7.09
C TRP A 602 10.59 3.08 5.67
N PHE A 603 11.15 4.13 5.11
CA PHE A 603 11.56 4.15 3.71
C PHE A 603 13.06 3.95 3.62
N ALA A 604 13.47 2.97 2.81
CA ALA A 604 14.87 2.65 2.59
C ALA A 604 15.22 2.71 1.11
N SER A 605 16.41 3.25 0.86
CA SER A 605 17.05 3.18 -0.45
C SER A 605 17.54 1.74 -0.68
N ASN A 606 17.88 1.40 -1.91
CA ASN A 606 18.36 0.06 -2.24
C ASN A 606 19.45 0.12 -3.33
N PRO A 607 20.64 0.67 -3.01
CA PRO A 607 21.69 0.96 -3.99
C PRO A 607 22.10 -0.27 -4.83
N TYR A 608 22.03 -1.46 -4.23
CA TYR A 608 22.42 -2.72 -4.86
C TYR A 608 21.24 -3.48 -5.51
N GLY A 609 20.07 -2.83 -5.61
CA GLY A 609 18.85 -3.41 -6.16
C GLY A 609 17.92 -4.02 -5.11
N ASN A 610 16.86 -4.68 -5.56
CA ASN A 610 15.89 -5.32 -4.66
C ASN A 610 16.55 -6.41 -3.80
N VAL A 611 16.17 -6.44 -2.52
CA VAL A 611 16.56 -7.46 -1.57
C VAL A 611 15.33 -8.25 -1.16
N ASP A 612 15.33 -9.55 -1.37
CA ASP A 612 14.27 -10.43 -0.86
C ASP A 612 14.66 -10.98 0.52
N VAL A 613 13.67 -11.34 1.33
CA VAL A 613 13.88 -12.13 2.54
C VAL A 613 13.25 -13.49 2.31
N ILE A 614 14.05 -14.54 2.29
CA ILE A 614 13.62 -15.87 1.84
C ILE A 614 13.89 -16.93 2.89
N SER A 615 12.94 -17.83 3.10
CA SER A 615 13.12 -18.95 4.02
C SER A 615 14.21 -19.91 3.52
N ILE A 616 15.11 -20.33 4.42
CA ILE A 616 16.09 -21.39 4.11
C ILE A 616 15.42 -22.72 3.75
N ASN A 617 14.17 -22.91 4.17
CA ASN A 617 13.39 -24.12 3.88
C ASN A 617 12.87 -24.15 2.43
N ARG A 618 13.08 -23.09 1.64
CA ARG A 618 12.78 -23.12 0.20
C ARG A 618 13.65 -24.14 -0.54
N PRO A 619 13.14 -24.69 -1.67
CA PRO A 619 13.91 -25.57 -2.55
C PRO A 619 15.21 -24.93 -3.06
N ALA A 620 16.23 -25.75 -3.31
CA ALA A 620 17.57 -25.29 -3.70
C ALA A 620 17.58 -24.54 -5.04
N ASP A 621 16.72 -24.93 -5.98
CA ASP A 621 16.55 -24.25 -7.28
C ASP A 621 16.01 -22.82 -7.11
N ILE A 622 15.15 -22.59 -6.11
CA ILE A 622 14.68 -21.23 -5.78
C ILE A 622 15.79 -20.40 -5.16
N LEU A 623 16.54 -20.96 -4.20
CA LEU A 623 17.69 -20.26 -3.60
C LEU A 623 18.77 -19.93 -4.64
N SER A 624 18.96 -20.79 -5.65
CA SER A 624 19.94 -20.58 -6.73
C SER A 624 19.62 -19.42 -7.66
N LYS A 625 18.43 -18.79 -7.55
CA LYS A 625 18.08 -17.58 -8.30
C LYS A 625 18.77 -16.32 -7.78
N TYR A 626 19.32 -16.38 -6.56
CA TYR A 626 20.02 -15.27 -5.94
C TYR A 626 21.54 -15.43 -6.14
N LYS A 627 22.23 -14.31 -6.34
CA LYS A 627 23.69 -14.25 -6.37
C LYS A 627 24.27 -14.29 -4.95
N VAL A 628 23.58 -13.70 -3.98
CA VAL A 628 23.99 -13.64 -2.58
C VAL A 628 22.88 -14.14 -1.65
N LEU A 629 23.25 -15.00 -0.71
CA LEU A 629 22.44 -15.35 0.47
C LEU A 629 23.17 -14.90 1.74
N ALA A 630 22.49 -14.17 2.63
CA ALA A 630 23.05 -13.73 3.90
C ALA A 630 22.19 -14.16 5.08
N PHE A 631 22.77 -14.90 6.03
CA PHE A 631 22.14 -15.22 7.31
C PHE A 631 22.37 -14.09 8.32
N LEU A 632 21.30 -13.63 8.97
CA LEU A 632 21.33 -12.54 9.94
C LEU A 632 20.73 -12.93 11.29
N GLY A 633 19.54 -13.53 11.28
CA GLY A 633 18.81 -13.95 12.47
C GLY A 633 18.91 -15.44 12.77
N TRP A 634 18.03 -15.91 13.66
CA TRP A 634 18.04 -17.28 14.16
C TRP A 634 18.00 -18.30 13.04
N ASN A 635 18.80 -19.36 13.17
CA ASN A 635 18.68 -20.55 12.35
C ASN A 635 18.97 -21.80 13.16
N THR A 636 17.99 -22.71 13.25
CA THR A 636 18.23 -24.07 13.73
C THR A 636 18.79 -24.92 12.60
N MET A 637 20.10 -25.13 12.59
CA MET A 637 20.83 -25.85 11.55
C MET A 637 20.46 -27.34 11.50
N THR A 638 20.44 -27.89 10.29
CA THR A 638 20.25 -29.32 10.01
C THR A 638 21.18 -29.77 8.90
N ASP A 639 21.42 -31.07 8.79
CA ASP A 639 22.33 -31.62 7.76
C ASP A 639 21.79 -31.35 6.34
N ASP A 640 20.46 -31.37 6.16
CA ASP A 640 19.81 -31.01 4.90
C ASP A 640 20.08 -29.56 4.50
N ILE A 641 20.12 -28.64 5.47
CA ILE A 641 20.48 -27.24 5.23
C ILE A 641 21.96 -27.14 4.85
N VAL A 642 22.85 -27.86 5.53
CA VAL A 642 24.29 -27.90 5.19
C VAL A 642 24.50 -28.36 3.74
N GLU A 643 23.87 -29.45 3.32
CA GLU A 643 23.98 -29.95 1.94
C GLU A 643 23.37 -28.98 0.92
N LYS A 644 22.28 -28.29 1.27
CA LYS A 644 21.69 -27.25 0.43
C LYS A 644 22.64 -26.07 0.22
N LEU A 645 23.28 -25.60 1.29
CA LEU A 645 24.27 -24.51 1.24
C LEU A 645 25.52 -24.91 0.45
N LYS A 646 26.02 -26.14 0.63
CA LYS A 646 27.11 -26.70 -0.18
C LYS A 646 26.78 -26.67 -1.66
N LYS A 647 25.60 -27.16 -2.04
CA LYS A 647 25.16 -27.15 -3.44
C LYS A 647 25.01 -25.74 -4.00
N TYR A 648 24.45 -24.81 -3.23
CA TYR A 648 24.30 -23.41 -3.64
C TYR A 648 25.65 -22.75 -3.93
N VAL A 649 26.59 -22.82 -2.98
CA VAL A 649 27.91 -22.20 -3.13
C VAL A 649 28.73 -22.91 -4.20
N HIS A 650 28.74 -24.24 -4.24
CA HIS A 650 29.48 -24.99 -5.26
C HIS A 650 29.12 -24.57 -6.69
N ASN A 651 27.86 -24.18 -6.91
CA ASN A 651 27.33 -23.77 -8.22
C ASN A 651 27.52 -22.28 -8.54
N GLY A 652 28.20 -21.49 -7.69
CA GLY A 652 28.53 -20.09 -7.98
C GLY A 652 27.87 -19.07 -7.05
N GLY A 653 27.09 -19.52 -6.07
CA GLY A 653 26.48 -18.63 -5.09
C GLY A 653 27.49 -18.02 -4.12
N ILE A 654 27.21 -16.80 -3.67
CA ILE A 654 27.93 -16.14 -2.57
C ILE A 654 27.11 -16.33 -1.29
N LEU A 655 27.76 -16.80 -0.22
CA LEU A 655 27.13 -17.04 1.07
C LEU A 655 27.78 -16.19 2.16
N PHE A 656 27.00 -15.40 2.89
CA PHE A 656 27.41 -14.80 4.16
C PHE A 656 26.74 -15.55 5.31
N ILE A 657 27.54 -16.16 6.19
CA ILE A 657 27.05 -17.01 7.29
C ILE A 657 28.01 -16.96 8.48
N GLY A 658 27.48 -17.16 9.68
CA GLY A 658 28.24 -17.10 10.93
C GLY A 658 28.21 -18.35 11.75
N GLY A 659 29.14 -18.46 12.70
CA GLY A 659 29.21 -19.59 13.63
C GLY A 659 27.90 -19.82 14.36
N CYS A 660 27.28 -18.75 14.87
CA CYS A 660 25.97 -18.76 15.53
C CYS A 660 24.83 -19.37 14.69
N HIS A 661 24.93 -19.36 13.35
CA HIS A 661 23.92 -19.93 12.46
C HIS A 661 24.02 -21.46 12.30
N PHE A 662 25.11 -22.08 12.77
CA PHE A 662 25.30 -23.53 12.84
C PHE A 662 24.77 -24.13 14.14
N ASP A 663 24.04 -23.35 14.94
CA ASP A 663 23.40 -23.82 16.17
C ASP A 663 22.28 -24.82 15.86
N ARG A 664 22.28 -25.96 16.53
CA ARG A 664 21.26 -27.03 16.36
C ARG A 664 20.16 -26.99 17.43
N ARG A 665 20.22 -26.03 18.36
CA ARG A 665 19.19 -25.87 19.40
C ARG A 665 17.82 -25.58 18.79
N THR A 666 16.78 -26.02 19.49
CA THR A 666 15.37 -25.70 19.19
C THR A 666 14.79 -24.68 20.16
N LEU A 667 15.63 -24.12 21.04
CA LEU A 667 15.31 -23.15 22.07
C LEU A 667 16.40 -22.10 22.17
N SER A 668 16.05 -20.87 22.54
CA SER A 668 17.00 -19.78 22.76
C SER A 668 17.85 -19.96 24.03
N GLU A 669 17.33 -20.69 25.02
CA GLU A 669 18.02 -20.96 26.29
C GLU A 669 19.06 -22.09 26.17
N GLY A 670 19.97 -22.17 27.15
CA GLY A 670 21.02 -23.18 27.21
C GLY A 670 22.31 -22.82 26.48
N GLU A 671 23.27 -23.73 26.46
CA GLU A 671 24.56 -23.54 25.77
C GLU A 671 24.41 -23.74 24.26
N TYR A 672 25.04 -22.87 23.47
CA TYR A 672 25.07 -22.97 22.00
C TYR A 672 25.53 -24.38 21.54
N ALA A 673 24.76 -24.99 20.66
CA ALA A 673 25.07 -26.28 20.06
C ALA A 673 25.58 -26.09 18.63
N ILE A 674 26.64 -25.29 18.48
CA ILE A 674 27.25 -24.98 17.18
C ILE A 674 28.00 -26.20 16.65
N ASP A 675 27.54 -26.69 15.50
CA ASP A 675 28.10 -27.87 14.84
C ASP A 675 28.38 -27.56 13.36
N THR A 676 29.66 -27.52 13.02
CA THR A 676 30.13 -27.28 11.64
C THR A 676 30.52 -28.57 10.93
N SER A 677 30.25 -29.73 11.53
CA SER A 677 30.55 -31.02 10.93
C SER A 677 29.79 -31.19 9.60
N GLY A 678 30.52 -31.62 8.56
CA GLY A 678 30.00 -31.72 7.20
C GLY A 678 30.06 -30.41 6.39
N ALA A 679 30.31 -29.27 7.04
CA ALA A 679 30.47 -27.96 6.40
C ALA A 679 31.95 -27.49 6.32
N GLU A 680 32.92 -28.26 6.81
CA GLU A 680 34.31 -27.79 6.91
C GLU A 680 34.94 -27.50 5.55
N ASN A 681 34.59 -28.28 4.53
CA ASN A 681 35.03 -28.05 3.16
C ASN A 681 34.39 -26.79 2.55
N LEU A 682 33.14 -26.49 2.93
CA LEU A 682 32.44 -25.28 2.52
C LEU A 682 33.08 -24.04 3.16
N LEU A 683 33.36 -24.10 4.46
CA LEU A 683 33.88 -22.99 5.23
C LEU A 683 35.41 -22.81 5.12
N GLY A 684 36.14 -23.87 4.77
CA GLY A 684 37.61 -23.88 4.79
C GLY A 684 38.21 -23.88 6.20
N LEU A 685 37.41 -24.22 7.22
CA LEU A 685 37.77 -24.18 8.64
C LEU A 685 36.90 -25.16 9.44
N SER A 686 37.27 -25.38 10.70
CA SER A 686 36.44 -26.07 11.70
C SER A 686 36.25 -25.18 12.93
N VAL A 687 35.04 -25.15 13.49
CA VAL A 687 34.75 -24.53 14.78
C VAL A 687 34.97 -25.55 15.89
N THR A 688 35.84 -25.25 16.85
CA THR A 688 36.21 -26.17 17.95
C THR A 688 35.59 -25.81 19.30
N GLY A 689 34.86 -24.70 19.37
CA GLY A 689 34.20 -24.23 20.60
C GLY A 689 34.19 -22.71 20.72
N PRO A 690 33.79 -22.16 21.87
CA PRO A 690 33.82 -20.72 22.13
C PRO A 690 35.27 -20.21 22.18
N GLY A 691 35.52 -19.07 21.56
CA GLY A 691 36.81 -18.38 21.50
C GLY A 691 36.88 -17.16 22.40
N ALA A 692 37.83 -16.27 22.09
CA ALA A 692 38.03 -15.00 22.79
C ALA A 692 36.88 -14.01 22.51
N LEU A 693 36.70 -13.02 23.39
CA LEU A 693 35.93 -11.82 23.05
C LEU A 693 36.76 -10.98 22.07
N ALA A 694 36.13 -10.56 20.97
CA ALA A 694 36.74 -9.69 19.98
C ALA A 694 37.01 -8.30 20.58
N GLY A 695 38.22 -7.78 20.35
CA GLY A 695 38.49 -6.35 20.48
C GLY A 695 38.00 -5.55 19.26
N ASP A 696 38.27 -4.25 19.24
CA ASP A 696 37.95 -3.40 18.08
C ASP A 696 38.55 -3.99 16.78
N VAL A 697 37.80 -3.84 15.69
CA VAL A 697 38.10 -4.47 14.40
C VAL A 697 38.46 -3.40 13.39
N THR A 698 39.60 -3.58 12.73
CA THR A 698 39.96 -2.77 11.55
C THR A 698 39.62 -3.58 10.31
N TRP A 699 38.71 -3.04 9.49
CA TRP A 699 38.24 -3.66 8.27
C TRP A 699 38.20 -2.65 7.13
N GLN A 700 38.22 -3.14 5.88
CA GLN A 700 38.03 -2.31 4.70
C GLN A 700 36.74 -1.48 4.84
N GLY A 701 36.87 -0.19 5.11
CA GLY A 701 35.76 0.69 5.45
C GLY A 701 35.94 1.49 6.74
N GLY A 702 36.84 1.08 7.64
CA GLY A 702 37.20 1.85 8.82
C GLY A 702 37.58 1.01 10.03
N SER A 703 37.60 1.66 11.19
CA SER A 703 37.77 1.02 12.49
C SER A 703 36.41 0.97 13.20
N TYR A 704 36.01 -0.23 13.62
CA TYR A 704 34.74 -0.48 14.28
C TYR A 704 35.01 -0.91 15.71
N SER A 705 34.31 -0.30 16.67
CA SER A 705 34.39 -0.78 18.04
C SER A 705 33.72 -2.14 18.18
N ALA A 706 34.23 -2.99 19.06
CA ALA A 706 33.51 -4.19 19.47
C ALA A 706 32.62 -3.96 20.71
N GLY A 707 32.64 -2.75 21.29
CA GLY A 707 31.88 -2.41 22.50
C GLY A 707 32.27 -3.31 23.68
N GLU A 708 31.29 -3.95 24.31
CA GLU A 708 31.50 -4.96 25.36
C GLU A 708 32.18 -6.25 24.86
N GLY A 709 32.42 -6.36 23.54
CA GLY A 709 33.05 -7.47 22.85
C GLY A 709 32.03 -8.52 22.39
N ILE A 710 32.22 -9.09 21.20
CA ILE A 710 31.46 -10.26 20.73
C ILE A 710 32.31 -11.51 20.89
N ARG A 711 31.73 -12.59 21.42
CA ARG A 711 32.44 -13.87 21.49
C ARG A 711 32.69 -14.40 20.08
N LEU A 712 33.94 -14.69 19.79
CA LEU A 712 34.33 -15.34 18.54
C LEU A 712 34.26 -16.85 18.67
N CYS A 713 34.22 -17.57 17.55
CA CYS A 713 34.48 -19.00 17.59
C CYS A 713 35.99 -19.25 17.70
N SER A 714 36.35 -20.31 18.43
CA SER A 714 37.68 -20.91 18.35
C SER A 714 37.77 -21.72 17.06
N LEU A 715 38.80 -21.45 16.26
CA LEU A 715 38.91 -21.94 14.88
C LEU A 715 40.15 -22.80 14.68
N LYS A 716 39.98 -23.88 13.91
CA LYS A 716 41.07 -24.56 13.21
C LYS A 716 40.95 -24.25 11.72
N LEU A 717 41.87 -23.46 11.19
CA LEU A 717 41.87 -23.10 9.76
C LEU A 717 42.42 -24.25 8.91
N HIS A 718 41.81 -24.43 7.74
CA HIS A 718 42.33 -25.31 6.68
C HIS A 718 42.72 -24.46 5.48
N ASN A 719 41.73 -23.96 4.75
CA ASN A 719 41.89 -23.21 3.49
C ASN A 719 41.32 -21.79 3.54
N ALA A 720 40.60 -21.42 4.61
CA ALA A 720 39.98 -20.10 4.72
C ALA A 720 41.02 -18.98 4.88
N GLU A 721 40.87 -17.91 4.10
CA GLU A 721 41.63 -16.68 4.19
C GLU A 721 41.03 -15.75 5.24
N ILE A 722 41.86 -15.08 6.03
CA ILE A 722 41.40 -14.09 7.01
C ILE A 722 41.31 -12.72 6.34
N LEU A 723 40.09 -12.17 6.26
CA LEU A 723 39.84 -10.85 5.68
C LEU A 723 39.87 -9.72 6.73
N ALA A 724 39.35 -9.98 7.93
CA ALA A 724 39.34 -9.01 9.03
C ALA A 724 39.87 -9.63 10.32
N LYS A 725 40.56 -8.83 11.13
CA LYS A 725 41.07 -9.21 12.45
C LYS A 725 40.73 -8.14 13.49
N ASP A 726 40.58 -8.55 14.73
CA ASP A 726 40.56 -7.61 15.85
C ASP A 726 41.96 -7.08 16.18
N LYS A 727 42.04 -6.10 17.09
CA LYS A 727 43.31 -5.54 17.60
C LYS A 727 44.26 -6.58 18.22
N SER A 728 43.73 -7.71 18.68
CA SER A 728 44.51 -8.81 19.27
C SER A 728 44.95 -9.85 18.23
N GLY A 729 44.60 -9.65 16.96
CA GLY A 729 44.95 -10.54 15.85
C GLY A 729 44.01 -11.73 15.66
N ASN A 730 42.90 -11.79 16.40
CA ASN A 730 41.90 -12.85 16.27
C ASN A 730 41.12 -12.68 14.94
N PRO A 731 40.85 -13.76 14.19
CA PRO A 731 40.05 -13.69 12.97
C PRO A 731 38.61 -13.29 13.24
N VAL A 732 38.08 -12.32 12.48
CA VAL A 732 36.71 -11.81 12.62
C VAL A 732 35.86 -12.11 11.38
N LEU A 733 36.41 -11.90 10.19
CA LEU A 733 35.78 -12.24 8.92
C LEU A 733 36.75 -13.11 8.12
N LEU A 734 36.26 -14.23 7.61
CA LEU A 734 37.04 -15.16 6.79
C LEU A 734 36.36 -15.38 5.44
N HIS A 735 37.16 -15.78 4.47
CA HIS A 735 36.73 -16.09 3.11
C HIS A 735 37.21 -17.46 2.69
N ASN A 736 36.36 -18.23 2.03
CA ASN A 736 36.74 -19.48 1.40
C ASN A 736 36.07 -19.62 0.04
N ARG A 737 36.80 -20.19 -0.93
CA ARG A 737 36.24 -20.58 -2.22
C ARG A 737 35.82 -22.04 -2.18
N TYR A 738 34.60 -22.32 -2.63
CA TYR A 738 34.07 -23.67 -2.69
C TYR A 738 33.34 -23.90 -4.02
N GLY A 739 33.91 -24.75 -4.87
CA GLY A 739 33.44 -24.90 -6.26
C GLY A 739 33.60 -23.60 -7.03
N LYS A 740 32.50 -23.10 -7.63
CA LYS A 740 32.46 -21.85 -8.39
C LYS A 740 32.10 -20.62 -7.54
N GLY A 741 31.69 -20.82 -6.30
CA GLY A 741 31.19 -19.76 -5.42
C GLY A 741 32.11 -19.51 -4.24
N GLU A 742 31.62 -18.66 -3.34
CA GLU A 742 32.41 -18.08 -2.26
C GLU A 742 31.61 -18.02 -0.96
N VAL A 743 32.29 -18.21 0.17
CA VAL A 743 31.72 -18.09 1.51
C VAL A 743 32.46 -17.01 2.28
N TYR A 744 31.71 -16.07 2.83
CA TYR A 744 32.14 -15.09 3.82
C TYR A 744 31.66 -15.56 5.19
N PHE A 745 32.57 -16.05 6.01
CA PHE A 745 32.28 -16.55 7.35
C PHE A 745 32.53 -15.46 8.39
N ASN A 746 31.48 -14.93 9.03
CA ASN A 746 31.64 -14.06 10.20
C ASN A 746 31.86 -14.93 11.45
N ASN A 747 33.02 -14.77 12.09
CA ASN A 747 33.50 -15.65 13.15
C ASN A 747 32.81 -15.44 14.50
N PHE A 748 31.52 -15.12 14.50
CA PHE A 748 30.76 -14.84 15.72
C PHE A 748 30.17 -16.13 16.29
N TRP A 749 30.48 -16.38 17.56
CA TRP A 749 29.86 -17.44 18.36
C TRP A 749 28.45 -17.02 18.78
N ASP A 750 28.28 -15.76 19.17
CA ASP A 750 26.99 -15.17 19.51
C ASP A 750 26.35 -14.48 18.28
N TYR A 751 25.04 -14.27 18.29
CA TYR A 751 24.41 -13.40 17.29
C TYR A 751 24.83 -11.94 17.50
N PRO A 752 24.96 -11.14 16.43
CA PRO A 752 25.38 -9.73 16.55
C PRO A 752 24.23 -8.90 17.12
N ALA A 753 24.16 -8.82 18.46
CA ALA A 753 23.06 -8.20 19.19
C ALA A 753 23.34 -6.72 19.56
N THR A 754 24.61 -6.35 19.74
CA THR A 754 25.00 -4.99 20.14
C THR A 754 25.07 -4.07 18.93
N LYS A 755 24.80 -2.78 19.16
CA LYS A 755 24.82 -1.76 18.10
C LYS A 755 26.16 -1.74 17.37
N GLU A 756 27.26 -1.80 18.10
CA GLU A 756 28.63 -1.74 17.56
C GLU A 756 28.92 -2.90 16.60
N VAL A 757 28.51 -4.11 16.98
CA VAL A 757 28.74 -5.31 16.17
C VAL A 757 27.78 -5.38 14.98
N VAL A 758 26.56 -4.88 15.15
CA VAL A 758 25.63 -4.68 14.04
C VAL A 758 26.22 -3.74 13.00
N GLU A 759 26.81 -2.60 13.40
CA GLU A 759 27.46 -1.66 12.46
C GLU A 759 28.66 -2.29 11.73
N LEU A 760 29.46 -3.12 12.42
CA LEU A 760 30.49 -3.91 11.76
C LEU A 760 29.89 -4.88 10.72
N THR A 761 28.82 -5.59 11.08
CA THR A 761 28.14 -6.54 10.18
C THR A 761 27.52 -5.82 8.97
N LYS A 762 26.94 -4.63 9.17
CA LYS A 762 26.45 -3.76 8.08
C LYS A 762 27.56 -3.48 7.07
N SER A 763 28.77 -3.16 7.54
CA SER A 763 29.91 -2.88 6.65
C SER A 763 30.32 -4.08 5.80
N PHE A 764 30.25 -5.30 6.36
CA PHE A 764 30.50 -6.53 5.61
C PHE A 764 29.44 -6.72 4.52
N LEU A 765 28.16 -6.57 4.86
CA LEU A 765 27.08 -6.71 3.90
C LEU A 765 27.14 -5.65 2.81
N SER A 766 27.38 -4.38 3.12
CA SER A 766 27.54 -3.33 2.11
C SER A 766 28.62 -3.70 1.09
N ARG A 767 29.77 -4.20 1.56
CA ARG A 767 30.84 -4.65 0.67
C ARG A 767 30.43 -5.84 -0.21
N ILE A 768 29.72 -6.82 0.36
CA ILE A 768 29.19 -7.94 -0.42
C ILE A 768 28.15 -7.47 -1.44
N GLY A 769 27.33 -6.48 -1.07
CA GLY A 769 26.36 -5.84 -1.97
C GLY A 769 27.02 -5.16 -3.17
N GLU A 770 28.12 -4.43 -2.94
CA GLU A 770 28.94 -3.82 -4.00
C GLU A 770 29.51 -4.87 -4.96
N LEU A 771 30.05 -5.98 -4.44
CA LEU A 771 30.58 -7.08 -5.26
C LEU A 771 29.47 -7.81 -6.03
N ALA A 772 28.27 -7.81 -5.48
CA ALA A 772 27.10 -8.41 -6.09
C ALA A 772 26.47 -7.52 -7.16
N GLN A 773 26.60 -6.20 -7.05
CA GLN A 773 26.00 -5.22 -7.96
C GLN A 773 26.37 -5.55 -9.42
N GLY A 774 25.34 -5.64 -10.27
CA GLY A 774 25.51 -5.89 -11.70
C GLY A 774 25.61 -4.61 -12.51
N ASP A 775 25.35 -4.74 -13.81
CA ASP A 775 25.40 -3.64 -14.77
C ASP A 775 24.28 -2.61 -14.62
N PHE A 776 23.24 -2.93 -13.85
CA PHE A 776 22.04 -2.12 -13.63
C PHE A 776 21.84 -1.90 -12.13
N GLY A 777 21.70 -0.64 -11.71
CA GLY A 777 21.53 -0.31 -10.29
C GLY A 777 21.58 1.19 -10.04
N LEU A 778 21.96 1.56 -8.81
CA LEU A 778 22.14 2.95 -8.41
C LEU A 778 23.55 3.18 -7.83
N GLU A 779 24.03 4.39 -8.02
CA GLU A 779 25.15 5.00 -7.30
C GLU A 779 24.61 6.28 -6.63
N ASP A 780 25.16 6.63 -5.45
CA ASP A 780 24.69 7.78 -4.65
C ASP A 780 23.17 7.78 -4.40
N ALA A 781 22.62 6.61 -4.06
CA ALA A 781 21.19 6.36 -3.96
C ALA A 781 20.49 7.01 -2.76
N GLY A 782 21.11 7.97 -2.06
CA GLY A 782 20.56 8.58 -0.85
C GLY A 782 19.16 9.15 -1.08
N GLY A 783 18.12 8.43 -0.65
CA GLY A 783 16.73 8.84 -0.82
C GLY A 783 16.05 8.36 -2.11
N ILE A 784 16.62 7.37 -2.82
CA ILE A 784 16.00 6.73 -4.00
C ILE A 784 15.85 5.22 -3.78
N ASN A 785 14.67 4.70 -4.07
CA ASN A 785 14.42 3.27 -4.20
C ASN A 785 14.25 2.90 -5.69
N CYS A 786 14.90 1.84 -6.15
CA CYS A 786 14.89 1.36 -7.52
C CYS A 786 14.46 -0.11 -7.59
N SER A 787 13.37 -0.40 -8.28
CA SER A 787 12.96 -1.77 -8.61
C SER A 787 13.31 -2.11 -10.05
N HIS A 788 13.90 -3.28 -10.28
CA HIS A 788 14.34 -3.73 -11.60
C HIS A 788 13.48 -4.90 -12.10
N TRP A 789 13.00 -4.79 -13.33
CA TRP A 789 12.21 -5.79 -14.03
C TRP A 789 12.87 -6.16 -15.35
N HIS A 790 12.81 -7.43 -15.71
CA HIS A 790 13.41 -7.95 -16.93
C HIS A 790 12.44 -8.89 -17.64
N ASP A 791 12.03 -8.49 -18.84
CA ASP A 791 11.33 -9.35 -19.78
C ASP A 791 12.34 -10.07 -20.66
N ARG A 792 12.57 -11.35 -20.33
CA ARG A 792 13.54 -12.20 -21.04
C ARG A 792 13.09 -12.57 -22.44
N GLN A 793 11.79 -12.48 -22.75
CA GLN A 793 11.27 -12.80 -24.09
C GLN A 793 11.57 -11.67 -25.07
N THR A 794 11.38 -10.43 -24.62
CA THR A 794 11.61 -9.23 -25.46
C THR A 794 13.00 -8.62 -25.30
N GLY A 795 13.75 -9.04 -24.28
CA GLY A 795 15.03 -8.45 -23.89
C GLY A 795 14.90 -7.09 -23.19
N THR A 796 13.68 -6.62 -22.93
CA THR A 796 13.44 -5.31 -22.33
C THR A 796 13.68 -5.35 -20.82
N ARG A 797 14.42 -4.36 -20.31
CA ARG A 797 14.56 -4.10 -18.87
C ARG A 797 13.86 -2.80 -18.51
N ARG A 798 13.28 -2.76 -17.31
CA ARG A 798 12.65 -1.56 -16.74
C ARG A 798 13.17 -1.31 -15.34
N LEU A 799 13.65 -0.10 -15.09
CA LEU A 799 14.04 0.38 -13.78
C LEU A 799 12.99 1.41 -13.33
N TYR A 800 12.38 1.17 -12.17
CA TYR A 800 11.40 2.05 -11.58
C TYR A 800 12.02 2.74 -10.37
N LEU A 801 12.28 4.04 -10.49
CA LEU A 801 12.92 4.84 -9.46
C LEU A 801 11.86 5.67 -8.72
N VAL A 802 11.81 5.54 -7.40
CA VAL A 802 10.92 6.29 -6.51
C VAL A 802 11.77 7.17 -5.60
N ASN A 803 11.48 8.47 -5.59
CA ASN A 803 12.04 9.39 -4.60
C ASN A 803 11.35 9.14 -3.26
N ILE A 804 12.07 8.53 -2.32
CA ILE A 804 11.53 8.15 -1.02
C ILE A 804 11.70 9.24 0.04
N ASN A 805 12.22 10.41 -0.33
CA ASN A 805 12.42 11.52 0.59
C ASN A 805 11.10 12.23 0.90
N TRP A 806 10.32 11.60 1.77
CA TRP A 806 9.01 12.11 2.19
C TRP A 806 9.10 13.45 2.96
N GLN A 807 10.28 13.78 3.48
CA GLN A 807 10.53 15.01 4.24
C GLN A 807 10.58 16.25 3.33
N LYS A 808 10.79 16.06 2.02
CA LYS A 808 10.91 17.13 1.02
C LYS A 808 9.95 16.88 -0.15
N PRO A 809 8.62 16.94 0.05
CA PRO A 809 7.59 16.49 -0.90
C PRO A 809 7.52 17.28 -2.22
N ARG A 810 8.35 18.32 -2.38
CA ARG A 810 8.41 19.21 -3.56
C ARG A 810 9.78 19.23 -4.22
N THR A 811 10.74 18.47 -3.71
CA THR A 811 12.13 18.50 -4.19
C THR A 811 12.46 17.21 -4.92
N SER A 812 12.90 17.32 -6.17
CA SER A 812 13.47 16.19 -6.90
C SER A 812 14.78 15.75 -6.26
N GLN A 813 14.99 14.44 -6.18
CA GLN A 813 16.22 13.86 -5.65
C GLN A 813 17.12 13.46 -6.81
N ALA A 814 18.35 14.01 -6.84
CA ALA A 814 19.36 13.61 -7.81
C ALA A 814 19.99 12.27 -7.39
N CYS A 815 20.28 11.42 -8.37
CA CYS A 815 21.07 10.21 -8.19
C CYS A 815 21.81 9.85 -9.48
N LEU A 816 22.72 8.88 -9.38
CA LEU A 816 23.38 8.28 -10.53
C LEU A 816 22.74 6.90 -10.79
N ILE A 817 22.06 6.74 -11.93
CA ILE A 817 21.59 5.43 -12.37
C ILE A 817 22.73 4.70 -13.07
N ARG A 818 23.03 3.47 -12.64
CA ARG A 818 24.01 2.62 -13.31
C ARG A 818 23.32 1.86 -14.44
N LEU A 819 23.77 2.06 -15.68
CA LEU A 819 23.33 1.35 -16.88
C LEU A 819 24.55 0.81 -17.63
N TRP A 820 24.58 -0.47 -17.95
CA TRP A 820 25.73 -1.13 -18.59
C TRP A 820 27.06 -0.88 -17.84
N GLY A 821 26.99 -0.92 -16.51
CA GLY A 821 28.12 -0.69 -15.62
C GLY A 821 28.55 0.78 -15.48
N ARG A 822 27.87 1.73 -16.14
CA ARG A 822 28.24 3.16 -16.14
C ARG A 822 27.20 4.06 -15.47
N PRO A 823 27.62 5.09 -14.74
CA PRO A 823 26.71 6.03 -14.08
C PRO A 823 26.16 7.09 -15.05
N PHE A 824 24.88 7.40 -14.90
CA PHE A 824 24.20 8.49 -15.61
C PHE A 824 23.40 9.35 -14.62
N PRO A 825 23.48 10.69 -14.68
CA PRO A 825 22.74 11.54 -13.77
C PRO A 825 21.25 11.60 -14.13
N VAL A 826 20.40 11.39 -13.14
CA VAL A 826 18.95 11.56 -13.24
C VAL A 826 18.39 12.29 -12.02
N ALA A 827 17.26 12.98 -12.21
CA ALA A 827 16.52 13.61 -11.13
C ALA A 827 15.14 12.94 -11.01
N VAL A 828 14.83 12.40 -9.84
CA VAL A 828 13.58 11.69 -9.58
C VAL A 828 12.64 12.59 -8.81
N ARG A 829 11.46 12.85 -9.38
CA ARG A 829 10.46 13.74 -8.79
C ARG A 829 9.76 13.07 -7.60
N PRO A 830 9.27 13.84 -6.62
CA PRO A 830 8.54 13.29 -5.46
C PRO A 830 7.08 12.91 -5.77
N ASP A 831 6.55 13.29 -6.92
CA ASP A 831 5.13 13.13 -7.26
C ASP A 831 4.82 11.91 -8.13
N ALA A 832 5.81 11.28 -8.74
CA ALA A 832 5.65 10.05 -9.51
C ALA A 832 6.97 9.26 -9.65
N PRO A 833 6.92 7.93 -9.87
CA PRO A 833 8.09 7.15 -10.24
C PRO A 833 8.68 7.58 -11.59
N LEU A 834 10.00 7.56 -11.72
CA LEU A 834 10.70 7.64 -13.01
C LEU A 834 10.87 6.22 -13.56
N VAL A 835 10.41 5.99 -14.79
CA VAL A 835 10.53 4.69 -15.47
C VAL A 835 11.60 4.78 -16.55
N VAL A 836 12.68 4.01 -16.39
CA VAL A 836 13.75 3.90 -17.38
C VAL A 836 13.62 2.56 -18.09
N THR A 837 13.34 2.60 -19.40
CA THR A 837 13.22 1.40 -20.24
C THR A 837 14.51 1.20 -21.02
N VAL A 838 15.10 0.01 -20.94
CA VAL A 838 16.38 -0.32 -21.57
C VAL A 838 16.21 -1.48 -22.53
N LYS A 839 16.69 -1.32 -23.77
CA LYS A 839 16.75 -2.38 -24.78
C LYS A 839 17.73 -1.99 -25.91
N ASP A 840 18.37 -2.97 -26.52
CA ASP A 840 19.27 -2.81 -27.67
C ASP A 840 20.36 -1.72 -27.48
N GLY A 841 20.95 -1.67 -26.28
CA GLY A 841 22.02 -0.70 -25.95
C GLY A 841 21.54 0.75 -25.79
N ILE A 842 20.23 0.98 -25.75
CA ILE A 842 19.60 2.29 -25.54
C ILE A 842 18.69 2.25 -24.31
N ALA A 843 18.66 3.34 -23.56
CA ALA A 843 17.74 3.55 -22.46
C ALA A 843 16.95 4.84 -22.66
N VAL A 844 15.64 4.78 -22.42
CA VAL A 844 14.71 5.91 -22.58
C VAL A 844 13.98 6.13 -21.25
N ALA A 845 13.97 7.38 -20.79
CA ALA A 845 13.34 7.80 -19.55
C ALA A 845 12.42 9.00 -19.78
N PRO A 846 11.10 8.78 -19.93
CA PRO A 846 10.11 9.85 -19.91
C PRO A 846 9.97 10.45 -18.51
N GLU A 847 9.95 11.77 -18.40
CA GLU A 847 9.71 12.49 -17.13
C GLU A 847 8.22 12.48 -16.72
N SER A 848 7.31 12.06 -17.60
CA SER A 848 5.88 11.89 -17.31
C SER A 848 5.56 10.43 -17.03
N PRO A 849 4.86 10.12 -15.91
CA PRO A 849 4.43 8.76 -15.60
C PRO A 849 3.27 8.28 -16.49
N PHE A 850 2.72 9.16 -17.33
CA PHE A 850 1.63 8.85 -18.26
C PHE A 850 2.12 8.58 -19.69
N ILE A 851 3.43 8.34 -19.85
CA ILE A 851 4.04 7.90 -21.11
C ILE A 851 4.75 6.57 -20.88
N TYR A 852 4.29 5.55 -21.59
CA TYR A 852 4.89 4.23 -21.63
C TYR A 852 5.84 4.10 -22.80
N VAL A 853 7.05 3.58 -22.55
CA VAL A 853 7.97 3.16 -23.62
C VAL A 853 7.65 1.71 -23.95
N GLU A 854 7.00 1.52 -25.08
CA GLU A 854 6.58 0.21 -25.55
C GLU A 854 7.76 -0.60 -26.06
N ASN A 855 8.60 0.02 -26.89
CA ASN A 855 9.68 -0.69 -27.54
C ASN A 855 10.81 0.28 -27.95
N ILE A 856 12.01 -0.27 -28.02
CA ILE A 856 13.20 0.39 -28.56
C ILE A 856 13.84 -0.62 -29.52
N ARG A 857 14.19 -0.17 -30.73
CA ARG A 857 14.89 -0.98 -31.74
C ARG A 857 16.00 -0.17 -32.37
N VAL A 858 17.13 -0.83 -32.63
CA VAL A 858 18.25 -0.23 -33.36
C VAL A 858 18.49 -1.03 -34.65
N GLU A 859 18.23 -0.42 -35.80
CA GLU A 859 18.36 -1.05 -37.12
C GLU A 859 19.04 -0.09 -38.09
N GLY A 860 20.09 -0.55 -38.79
CA GLY A 860 20.74 0.24 -39.85
C GLY A 860 21.32 1.60 -39.40
N GLY A 861 21.68 1.76 -38.12
CA GLY A 861 22.13 3.04 -37.58
C GLY A 861 20.99 4.02 -37.23
N VAL A 862 19.75 3.53 -37.17
CA VAL A 862 18.57 4.29 -36.71
C VAL A 862 18.02 3.65 -35.45
N CYS A 863 17.80 4.47 -34.42
CA CYS A 863 17.06 4.08 -33.21
C CYS A 863 15.60 4.47 -33.38
N LYS A 864 14.70 3.50 -33.24
CA LYS A 864 13.25 3.70 -33.22
C LYS A 864 12.72 3.50 -31.81
N VAL A 865 12.01 4.49 -31.30
CA VAL A 865 11.38 4.45 -29.97
C VAL A 865 9.87 4.55 -30.13
N SER A 866 9.15 3.52 -29.72
CA SER A 866 7.69 3.48 -29.71
C SER A 866 7.17 3.88 -28.33
N LEU A 867 6.33 4.92 -28.30
CA LEU A 867 5.75 5.50 -27.09
C LEU A 867 4.23 5.39 -27.14
N VAL A 868 3.60 5.15 -26.00
CA VAL A 868 2.14 5.15 -25.86
C VAL A 868 1.78 5.97 -24.63
N GLY A 869 0.88 6.94 -24.74
CA GLY A 869 0.46 7.74 -23.60
C GLY A 869 -0.23 9.04 -23.96
N VAL A 870 -0.30 9.94 -22.99
CA VAL A 870 -0.95 11.24 -23.15
C VAL A 870 -0.15 12.35 -22.48
N GLY A 871 -0.02 13.46 -23.19
CA GLY A 871 0.47 14.73 -22.66
C GLY A 871 1.88 15.09 -23.11
N ARG A 872 2.29 16.28 -22.68
CA ARG A 872 3.62 16.83 -22.94
C ARG A 872 4.64 16.25 -21.98
N CYS A 873 5.81 15.88 -22.49
CA CYS A 873 6.85 15.27 -21.69
C CYS A 873 8.25 15.59 -22.21
N THR A 874 9.19 15.66 -21.27
CA THR A 874 10.62 15.59 -21.54
C THR A 874 11.05 14.13 -21.62
N LEU A 875 11.70 13.73 -22.71
CA LEU A 875 12.35 12.42 -22.84
C LEU A 875 13.86 12.58 -22.68
N ARG A 876 14.46 11.67 -21.92
CA ARG A 876 15.91 11.52 -21.83
C ARG A 876 16.33 10.20 -22.45
N LEU A 877 17.41 10.23 -23.24
CA LEU A 877 18.00 9.04 -23.83
C LEU A 877 19.43 8.85 -23.32
N PHE A 878 19.78 7.59 -23.05
CA PHE A 878 21.12 7.15 -22.69
C PHE A 878 21.55 6.03 -23.64
N THR A 879 22.85 5.92 -23.87
CA THR A 879 23.43 4.96 -24.83
C THR A 879 24.58 4.19 -24.20
N GLU A 880 24.65 2.90 -24.51
CA GLU A 880 25.77 2.03 -24.12
C GLU A 880 27.07 2.47 -24.81
N ASN A 881 27.05 3.08 -25.99
CA ASN A 881 28.28 3.55 -26.62
C ASN A 881 28.39 5.07 -26.43
N PRO A 882 29.37 5.57 -25.65
CA PRO A 882 29.47 7.00 -25.33
C PRO A 882 29.91 7.82 -26.54
N LYS A 883 30.35 7.17 -27.62
CA LYS A 883 30.67 7.79 -28.90
C LYS A 883 29.46 7.87 -29.83
N LEU A 884 28.29 7.37 -29.43
CA LEU A 884 27.09 7.51 -30.24
C LEU A 884 26.41 8.85 -29.94
N HIS A 885 26.28 9.66 -30.98
CA HIS A 885 25.35 10.79 -30.97
C HIS A 885 24.01 10.31 -31.51
N VAL A 886 22.96 10.58 -30.74
CA VAL A 886 21.58 10.31 -31.11
C VAL A 886 20.96 11.64 -31.54
N LEU A 887 20.75 11.81 -32.84
CA LEU A 887 20.18 13.04 -33.42
C LEU A 887 18.74 12.78 -33.89
N PRO A 888 17.78 13.65 -33.58
CA PRO A 888 16.41 13.52 -34.11
C PRO A 888 16.40 13.77 -35.63
N MET A 889 15.76 12.88 -36.39
CA MET A 889 15.74 12.92 -37.87
C MET A 889 14.67 13.87 -38.48
N ASP A 890 14.40 15.01 -37.82
CA ASP A 890 13.41 16.07 -38.14
C ASP A 890 11.92 15.85 -37.73
N SER A 891 11.27 16.99 -37.41
CA SER A 891 9.86 17.24 -36.98
C SER A 891 9.44 17.01 -35.51
N CYS A 892 10.31 16.50 -34.63
CA CYS A 892 9.88 16.01 -33.30
C CYS A 892 10.04 16.97 -32.10
N GLY A 893 10.29 18.27 -32.31
CA GLY A 893 10.43 19.28 -31.24
C GLY A 893 11.81 19.94 -31.18
N ARG A 894 11.99 20.93 -30.28
CA ARG A 894 13.29 21.57 -30.05
C ARG A 894 14.22 20.60 -29.34
N ALA A 895 15.30 20.21 -29.99
CA ALA A 895 16.37 19.39 -29.41
C ALA A 895 17.60 20.25 -29.13
N GLU A 896 18.23 20.03 -27.98
CA GLU A 896 19.60 20.50 -27.75
C GLU A 896 20.57 19.34 -28.06
N SER A 897 21.55 19.57 -28.92
CA SER A 897 22.49 18.52 -29.35
C SER A 897 23.48 18.19 -28.23
N TYR A 898 23.35 17.03 -27.59
CA TYR A 898 24.29 16.53 -26.58
C TYR A 898 24.47 15.02 -26.66
N ALA A 899 25.49 14.48 -25.99
CA ALA A 899 25.74 13.04 -25.84
C ALA A 899 24.56 12.27 -25.19
N ASN A 900 23.67 12.99 -24.48
CA ASN A 900 22.39 12.50 -23.98
C ASN A 900 21.29 13.47 -24.43
N PRO A 901 20.57 13.23 -25.54
CA PRO A 901 19.59 14.17 -26.03
C PRO A 901 18.41 14.27 -25.07
N VAL A 902 17.94 15.51 -24.88
CA VAL A 902 16.72 15.84 -24.17
C VAL A 902 15.72 16.37 -25.18
N LEU A 903 14.54 15.77 -25.22
CA LEU A 903 13.50 16.09 -26.21
C LEU A 903 12.23 16.46 -25.49
N ILE A 904 11.61 17.56 -25.91
CA ILE A 904 10.27 17.91 -25.46
C ILE A 904 9.29 17.48 -26.55
N ILE A 905 8.42 16.54 -26.20
CA ILE A 905 7.44 15.96 -27.11
C ILE A 905 6.02 16.05 -26.55
N ASP A 906 5.05 16.12 -27.44
CA ASP A 906 3.64 15.84 -27.14
C ASP A 906 3.30 14.45 -27.65
N VAL A 907 2.71 13.62 -26.78
CA VAL A 907 2.22 12.27 -27.10
C VAL A 907 0.70 12.23 -26.95
N GLU A 908 0.03 11.69 -27.96
CA GLU A 908 -1.41 11.45 -27.97
C GLU A 908 -1.67 10.07 -28.58
N GLY A 909 -1.87 9.06 -27.73
CA GLY A 909 -1.93 7.67 -28.17
C GLY A 909 -0.54 7.10 -28.46
N ARG A 910 -0.38 6.37 -29.58
CA ARG A 910 0.90 5.79 -30.00
C ARG A 910 1.69 6.78 -30.88
N LYS A 911 2.99 6.94 -30.59
CA LYS A 911 3.93 7.77 -31.35
C LYS A 911 5.23 7.00 -31.56
N GLU A 912 5.74 7.00 -32.79
CA GLU A 912 7.07 6.48 -33.11
C GLU A 912 8.03 7.66 -33.31
N LEU A 913 9.20 7.59 -32.66
CA LEU A 913 10.28 8.55 -32.82
C LEU A 913 11.47 7.86 -33.47
N GLU A 914 12.09 8.52 -34.44
CA GLU A 914 13.29 8.04 -35.11
C GLU A 914 14.47 8.96 -34.80
N PHE A 915 15.59 8.33 -34.46
CA PHE A 915 16.86 9.00 -34.19
C PHE A 915 17.96 8.38 -35.04
N SER A 916 18.76 9.20 -35.70
CA SER A 916 19.98 8.72 -36.34
C SER A 916 21.05 8.52 -35.28
N ILE A 917 21.73 7.39 -35.36
CA ILE A 917 22.86 7.03 -34.52
C ILE A 917 24.13 7.27 -35.35
N HIS A 918 24.90 8.27 -34.95
CA HIS A 918 26.19 8.57 -35.58
C HIS A 918 27.33 8.27 -34.61
N ASN A 919 28.43 7.72 -35.11
CA ASN A 919 29.69 7.75 -34.36
C ASN A 919 30.21 9.18 -34.34
N ALA A 920 30.50 9.70 -33.15
CA ALA A 920 31.31 10.88 -32.94
C ALA A 920 32.66 10.68 -33.65
N GLN A 921 32.88 11.40 -34.75
CA GLN A 921 34.23 11.58 -35.29
C GLN A 921 34.93 12.69 -34.52
#